data_AF-A0A6C7DZU9-F1
#
_entry.id   AF-A0A6C7DZU9-F1
#
_cell.length_a   1.000
_cell.length_b   1.000
_cell.length_c   1.000
_cell.angle_alpha   90.00
_cell.angle_beta   90.00
_cell.angle_gamma   90.00
#
_symmetry.space_group_name_H-M   'P 1'
#
loop_
_entity.id
_entity.type
_entity.pdbx_description
1 polymer ?
#
loop_
_entity_poly.entity_id
_entity_poly.type
_entity_poly.pdbx_seq_one_letter_code
_entity_poly.pdbx_strand_id
1 'polypeptide(L)'
;MLALMLAATSITVVSTSSPAQATTLTASNGAGLRAAIDQANSDSTVDLIEVTATNVVLGAGGDVCNDPPFGIDLDDANASGDLDFTGSQDLTIRGTASDRSYLIQNCADRVIDHHGSGTLTLEHLRMEGTIPSVPIGSGADPADYSGGSVRSVGGSLDIVDSLFQNSAAGSADASISGFGSAQTPGSGGAIHAEGDITVSDSEFIDNVAGRGGDGDASIAATHGGSGGAIHAPVGTLTVTDTSFSGNQAGNGGNSDDLPAAHGGPGGAIHGNIVMLDGVSFYLERAGTGGDSDDNRGGDGGGGGAVRAETSVSATRTSFNTVLAGYGGTGNADGGAVTPGSQGVGGPGGNGGAISAPHVDLDASFITEGYAGFGGTSTSDQGGEGGDGGGIFAVSVSVTDSEIEGSFAGDGGYNAPASPTANGGNGGDGGAVAAQVSIASSGSYFESNEAGIGGTGTSGGLGGDGGAFAGASGSTVTMTIVDSVFDDNGSGSGGVGSGDVRNAAGRGGAVFNNNNANRAVDVTNSTFVRNRIGDGPDSVSTGSAIAANNMTLTLTTVTDNVGTHALEWTGTGLAGFDFITASVIGDNVGGNCAPSTAPRQFFTQSGGYNVEDGDSCGFDAATDLVDQADLGLDPISAGPSPIVDPGLDPDGVGRVPTVDGLLDGLIPVATCISGFRLDVVTTDQWANLRPGGAGCEPGALEIGVPADPDPDPDPDPAGQLDDAARFVPVAPVRLFDTRDDEPAAGPKGLVAPDSSIDVQITGVGGVPNDAVAVVMNVAAINATNGGFVTIWATGQPQPLAATHNLTAPGQTRPNLVTVPIGAGGKVSIYTQRGAHFAGDVAGYYDDVDVATSAGRVVSVQPARLFDTRPTETESPGPKGVLGAGDTIDVQVTGVAGVPPTGVSAVVMNLAGINATGKGFVTAFPAGDDRPLAAVLNLNAAGETNSNLVMLPVGADGKVSLYSSGGTHLSGDVTAYVTDSSAGAGTLGLFVPLDPTRAFDTRPSETDSAGPKGFVAADSSIDGGLGIEVGIPSTASGAVLNVAGVAAAGKGFVTGYPAGTERPLSATLNLAGAGDVRPNAAILPIGTGDDISFYSQSGTHLVVDTSGYFLG
;
A
#
# COMPACT_ATOMS: atom_id res chain seq x y z
N MET A 1 -2.90 -33.51 -30.95
CA MET A 1 -1.93 -33.97 -29.93
C MET A 1 -0.61 -34.53 -30.49
N LEU A 2 -0.22 -34.24 -31.74
CA LEU A 2 1.15 -34.51 -32.26
C LEU A 2 1.55 -33.50 -33.35
N ALA A 3 1.17 -32.23 -33.16
CA ALA A 3 1.38 -31.15 -34.12
C ALA A 3 1.57 -29.78 -33.42
N LEU A 4 1.77 -29.77 -32.10
CA LEU A 4 1.85 -28.57 -31.26
C LEU A 4 3.10 -28.60 -30.35
N MET A 5 4.17 -29.25 -30.82
CA MET A 5 5.42 -29.50 -30.08
C MET A 5 6.66 -29.25 -30.96
N LEU A 6 6.53 -28.43 -32.01
CA LEU A 6 7.57 -28.23 -33.03
C LEU A 6 7.83 -26.76 -33.41
N ALA A 7 7.44 -25.82 -32.53
CA ALA A 7 7.65 -24.38 -32.70
C ALA A 7 8.71 -23.78 -31.76
N ALA A 8 9.30 -24.60 -30.87
CA ALA A 8 10.16 -24.15 -29.77
C ALA A 8 11.59 -24.74 -29.81
N THR A 9 12.21 -24.82 -31.00
CA THR A 9 13.67 -25.00 -31.16
C THR A 9 14.16 -24.42 -32.49
N SER A 10 14.32 -23.09 -32.56
CA SER A 10 15.03 -22.41 -33.65
C SER A 10 16.34 -21.83 -33.12
N ILE A 11 17.28 -22.71 -32.74
CA ILE A 11 18.66 -22.28 -32.46
C ILE A 11 19.29 -21.83 -33.77
N THR A 12 19.25 -20.53 -34.03
CA THR A 12 20.04 -19.90 -35.09
C THR A 12 21.51 -20.10 -34.75
N VAL A 13 22.21 -20.91 -35.54
CA VAL A 13 23.66 -21.08 -35.40
C VAL A 13 24.34 -19.81 -35.88
N VAL A 14 24.51 -18.86 -34.96
CA VAL A 14 25.37 -17.68 -35.18
C VAL A 14 26.76 -18.19 -35.55
N SER A 15 27.25 -17.79 -36.71
CA SER A 15 28.58 -18.18 -37.16
C SER A 15 29.63 -17.53 -36.27
N THR A 16 30.45 -18.35 -35.60
CA THR A 16 31.56 -17.89 -34.76
C THR A 16 32.73 -17.37 -35.61
N SER A 17 32.51 -16.31 -36.39
CA SER A 17 33.52 -15.27 -36.50
C SER A 17 33.71 -14.70 -35.09
N SER A 18 34.93 -14.77 -34.55
CA SER A 18 35.26 -14.02 -33.34
C SER A 18 34.85 -12.56 -33.56
N PRO A 19 34.17 -11.89 -32.62
CA PRO A 19 34.07 -10.44 -32.69
C PRO A 19 35.48 -9.85 -32.74
N ALA A 20 35.58 -8.64 -33.30
CA ALA A 20 36.76 -7.81 -33.09
C ALA A 20 36.89 -7.51 -31.57
N GLN A 21 38.04 -6.97 -31.15
CA GLN A 21 38.12 -6.51 -29.77
C GLN A 21 37.18 -5.32 -29.58
N ALA A 22 36.24 -5.46 -28.65
CA ALA A 22 35.47 -4.39 -28.03
C ALA A 22 36.38 -3.20 -27.71
N THR A 23 36.04 -2.00 -28.19
CA THR A 23 36.80 -0.78 -27.92
C THR A 23 36.15 -0.01 -26.78
N THR A 24 36.43 -0.44 -25.55
CA THR A 24 35.97 0.25 -24.35
C THR A 24 36.62 1.64 -24.23
N LEU A 25 35.80 2.67 -24.07
CA LEU A 25 36.22 4.03 -23.73
C LEU A 25 35.87 4.35 -22.27
N THR A 26 36.51 5.38 -21.69
CA THR A 26 36.26 5.81 -20.31
C THR A 26 36.05 7.32 -20.23
N ALA A 27 35.05 7.74 -19.48
CA ALA A 27 34.69 9.13 -19.24
C ALA A 27 34.76 9.46 -17.73
N SER A 28 35.15 10.70 -17.38
CA SER A 28 35.30 11.15 -15.99
C SER A 28 34.81 12.58 -15.75
N ASN A 29 34.08 13.14 -16.73
CA ASN A 29 33.44 14.47 -16.75
C ASN A 29 32.69 14.61 -18.09
N GLY A 30 31.78 15.59 -18.21
CA GLY A 30 30.90 15.72 -19.38
C GLY A 30 31.65 15.93 -20.71
N ALA A 31 32.76 16.67 -20.71
CA ALA A 31 33.59 16.83 -21.90
C ALA A 31 34.28 15.53 -22.34
N GLY A 32 34.65 14.67 -21.38
CA GLY A 32 35.16 13.33 -21.66
C GLY A 32 34.07 12.37 -22.16
N LEU A 33 32.84 12.49 -21.66
CA LEU A 33 31.70 11.68 -22.11
C LEU A 33 31.28 12.05 -23.54
N ARG A 34 31.13 13.35 -23.84
CA ARG A 34 30.87 13.83 -25.21
C ARG A 34 31.94 13.35 -26.19
N ALA A 35 33.22 13.49 -25.84
CA ALA A 35 34.33 13.04 -26.69
C ALA A 35 34.37 11.50 -26.90
N ALA A 36 33.87 10.71 -25.95
CA ALA A 36 33.73 9.26 -26.11
C ALA A 36 32.57 8.90 -27.07
N ILE A 37 31.46 9.67 -27.02
CA ILE A 37 30.31 9.50 -27.90
C ILE A 37 30.60 10.01 -29.32
N ASP A 38 31.32 11.13 -29.48
CA ASP A 38 31.90 11.57 -30.77
C ASP A 38 32.78 10.47 -31.40
N GLN A 39 33.55 9.75 -30.58
CA GLN A 39 34.34 8.62 -31.05
C GLN A 39 33.45 7.43 -31.41
N ALA A 40 32.43 7.08 -30.63
CA ALA A 40 31.49 6.00 -30.96
C ALA A 40 30.70 6.27 -32.25
N ASN A 41 30.28 7.52 -32.48
CA ASN A 41 29.62 7.96 -33.72
C ASN A 41 30.54 7.86 -34.97
N SER A 42 31.87 7.83 -34.78
CA SER A 42 32.85 7.80 -35.88
C SER A 42 33.65 6.48 -35.98
N ASP A 43 33.56 5.60 -34.98
CA ASP A 43 34.19 4.28 -34.93
C ASP A 43 33.21 3.23 -34.38
N SER A 44 32.56 2.51 -35.30
CA SER A 44 31.61 1.43 -34.99
C SER A 44 32.26 0.15 -34.42
N THR A 45 33.45 0.25 -33.83
CA THR A 45 34.07 -0.78 -32.97
C THR A 45 34.05 -0.39 -31.49
N VAL A 46 33.54 0.79 -31.15
CA VAL A 46 33.21 1.22 -29.78
C VAL A 46 31.80 0.71 -29.43
N ASP A 47 31.76 -0.17 -28.44
CA ASP A 47 30.59 -0.88 -27.93
C ASP A 47 30.35 -0.64 -26.42
N LEU A 48 31.31 -0.05 -25.69
CA LEU A 48 31.17 0.27 -24.27
C LEU A 48 31.85 1.62 -23.90
N ILE A 49 31.14 2.45 -23.13
CA ILE A 49 31.66 3.67 -22.50
C ILE A 49 31.45 3.58 -20.98
N GLU A 50 32.53 3.54 -20.20
CA GLU A 50 32.48 3.51 -18.73
C GLU A 50 32.52 4.94 -18.14
N VAL A 51 31.49 5.32 -17.38
CA VAL A 51 31.34 6.61 -16.70
C VAL A 51 31.93 6.52 -15.29
N THR A 52 33.26 6.71 -15.23
CA THR A 52 34.12 6.49 -14.05
C THR A 52 34.05 7.57 -12.95
N ALA A 53 33.21 8.59 -13.12
CA ALA A 53 33.00 9.65 -12.14
C ALA A 53 31.58 9.57 -11.56
N THR A 54 31.47 9.69 -10.23
CA THR A 54 30.18 9.68 -9.51
C THR A 54 29.23 10.76 -10.00
N ASN A 55 29.73 11.95 -10.32
CA ASN A 55 28.96 13.08 -10.81
C ASN A 55 29.54 13.59 -12.14
N VAL A 56 28.71 13.69 -13.17
CA VAL A 56 29.07 14.14 -14.52
C VAL A 56 28.11 15.24 -14.95
N VAL A 57 28.53 16.49 -14.79
CA VAL A 57 27.77 17.64 -15.28
C VAL A 57 27.92 17.76 -16.80
N LEU A 58 26.78 17.78 -17.49
CA LEU A 58 26.68 18.07 -18.92
C LEU A 58 26.35 19.55 -19.10
N GLY A 59 27.26 20.29 -19.73
CA GLY A 59 27.14 21.72 -19.97
C GLY A 59 28.47 22.35 -20.43
N ALA A 60 28.40 23.44 -21.19
CA ALA A 60 29.59 24.09 -21.74
C ALA A 60 30.44 24.78 -20.66
N GLY A 61 31.76 24.73 -20.83
CA GLY A 61 32.74 25.15 -19.81
C GLY A 61 32.89 26.66 -19.63
N GLY A 62 31.89 27.32 -19.05
CA GLY A 62 32.02 28.69 -18.49
C GLY A 62 30.99 29.72 -18.96
N ASP A 63 30.07 29.36 -19.85
CA ASP A 63 29.01 30.25 -20.31
C ASP A 63 27.78 30.22 -19.39
N VAL A 64 27.09 31.37 -19.32
CA VAL A 64 25.90 31.56 -18.49
C VAL A 64 24.66 31.09 -19.28
N CYS A 65 23.57 30.74 -18.60
CA CYS A 65 22.25 30.37 -19.15
C CYS A 65 21.58 31.52 -19.96
N ASN A 66 22.24 32.03 -21.00
CA ASN A 66 21.90 33.21 -21.80
C ASN A 66 22.43 33.07 -23.24
N ASP A 67 22.17 31.93 -23.90
CA ASP A 67 21.96 32.03 -25.35
C ASP A 67 20.56 32.67 -25.57
N PRO A 68 20.36 33.48 -26.62
CA PRO A 68 19.24 34.40 -26.65
C PRO A 68 17.92 33.69 -26.94
N PRO A 69 16.79 34.17 -26.40
CA PRO A 69 15.49 33.72 -26.89
C PRO A 69 15.34 34.07 -28.37
N PHE A 70 14.61 33.23 -29.09
CA PHE A 70 14.24 33.35 -30.52
C PHE A 70 15.32 32.95 -31.56
N GLY A 71 15.53 31.64 -31.72
CA GLY A 71 15.63 31.01 -33.05
C GLY A 71 17.03 30.72 -33.59
N ILE A 72 17.59 29.59 -33.16
CA ILE A 72 18.65 28.82 -33.83
C ILE A 72 18.19 27.34 -33.83
N ASP A 73 18.68 26.51 -34.76
CA ASP A 73 18.39 25.06 -34.83
C ASP A 73 18.62 24.37 -33.47
N LEU A 74 17.76 23.41 -33.12
CA LEU A 74 17.94 22.53 -31.95
C LEU A 74 18.56 21.16 -32.32
N ASP A 75 18.46 20.74 -33.58
CA ASP A 75 19.13 19.55 -34.16
C ASP A 75 20.66 19.77 -34.39
N ASP A 76 21.33 20.61 -33.60
CA ASP A 76 22.62 21.22 -33.97
C ASP A 76 23.90 20.41 -33.63
N ALA A 77 23.77 19.07 -33.60
CA ALA A 77 24.86 18.09 -33.63
C ALA A 77 26.01 18.38 -32.63
N ASN A 78 25.77 18.04 -31.37
CA ASN A 78 26.66 18.16 -30.21
C ASN A 78 26.98 19.60 -29.74
N ALA A 79 26.17 20.62 -30.08
CA ALA A 79 26.35 22.00 -29.61
C ALA A 79 25.27 22.51 -28.61
N SER A 80 24.02 22.05 -28.70
CA SER A 80 22.91 22.26 -27.74
C SER A 80 23.21 21.85 -26.28
N GLY A 81 24.00 20.79 -26.08
CA GLY A 81 24.62 20.44 -24.79
C GLY A 81 24.23 19.10 -24.17
N ASP A 82 23.31 18.35 -24.77
CA ASP A 82 22.92 16.98 -24.43
C ASP A 82 23.96 15.95 -24.95
N LEU A 83 23.61 14.75 -25.42
CA LEU A 83 24.56 13.76 -25.94
C LEU A 83 23.99 12.98 -27.14
N ASP A 84 24.32 13.41 -28.36
CA ASP A 84 23.92 12.76 -29.61
C ASP A 84 24.56 11.37 -29.82
N PHE A 85 23.78 10.30 -29.83
CA PHE A 85 24.20 9.02 -30.41
C PHE A 85 23.52 8.75 -31.77
N THR A 86 24.35 8.70 -32.82
CA THR A 86 23.95 8.54 -34.24
C THR A 86 24.54 7.27 -34.87
N GLY A 87 25.24 6.44 -34.08
CA GLY A 87 25.90 5.22 -34.54
C GLY A 87 24.93 4.12 -35.01
N SER A 88 25.42 3.23 -35.86
CA SER A 88 24.64 2.08 -36.34
C SER A 88 24.98 0.77 -35.62
N GLN A 89 25.79 0.84 -34.56
CA GLN A 89 26.18 -0.29 -33.71
C GLN A 89 25.40 -0.28 -32.39
N ASP A 90 25.36 -1.42 -31.73
CA ASP A 90 24.95 -1.52 -30.33
C ASP A 90 26.02 -0.84 -29.44
N LEU A 91 25.59 -0.06 -28.44
CA LEU A 91 26.45 0.72 -27.56
C LEU A 91 25.92 0.69 -26.11
N THR A 92 26.76 0.30 -25.16
CA THR A 92 26.47 0.42 -23.72
C THR A 92 27.14 1.65 -23.13
N ILE A 93 26.38 2.48 -22.40
CA ILE A 93 26.90 3.54 -21.53
C ILE A 93 26.66 3.10 -20.08
N ARG A 94 27.74 2.85 -19.34
CA ARG A 94 27.71 2.19 -18.03
C ARG A 94 28.30 3.05 -16.93
N GLY A 95 27.60 3.24 -15.82
CA GLY A 95 28.16 3.83 -14.60
C GLY A 95 29.14 2.92 -13.87
N THR A 96 30.10 3.48 -13.14
CA THR A 96 31.02 2.71 -12.28
C THR A 96 31.20 3.35 -10.89
N ALA A 97 30.16 4.03 -10.39
CA ALA A 97 30.09 4.48 -9.01
C ALA A 97 29.92 3.30 -8.03
N SER A 98 29.76 3.57 -6.74
CA SER A 98 29.23 2.59 -5.77
C SER A 98 27.70 2.53 -5.78
N ASP A 99 27.06 3.63 -6.19
CA ASP A 99 25.63 3.86 -6.04
C ASP A 99 24.98 3.80 -7.42
N ARG A 100 25.03 4.89 -8.20
CA ARG A 100 24.90 4.96 -9.68
C ARG A 100 25.71 6.15 -10.19
N SER A 101 26.20 6.15 -11.44
CA SER A 101 26.91 7.33 -11.98
C SER A 101 25.91 8.40 -12.42
N TYR A 102 25.94 9.55 -11.76
CA TYR A 102 24.95 10.63 -11.89
C TYR A 102 25.30 11.58 -13.04
N LEU A 103 24.48 11.55 -14.09
CA LEU A 103 24.51 12.51 -15.19
C LEU A 103 23.61 13.71 -14.82
N ILE A 104 24.24 14.87 -14.65
CA ILE A 104 23.58 16.11 -14.22
C ILE A 104 23.36 17.00 -15.44
N GLN A 105 22.10 17.24 -15.80
CA GLN A 105 21.70 18.13 -16.87
C GLN A 105 21.89 19.59 -16.44
N ASN A 106 22.75 20.35 -17.14
CA ASN A 106 23.00 21.76 -16.85
C ASN A 106 23.02 22.60 -18.14
N CYS A 107 21.90 23.28 -18.41
CA CYS A 107 21.63 24.09 -19.60
C CYS A 107 21.40 23.33 -20.93
N ALA A 108 21.53 21.99 -20.94
CA ALA A 108 21.06 21.16 -22.05
C ALA A 108 19.54 20.97 -22.01
N ASP A 109 18.94 20.65 -23.16
CA ASP A 109 17.52 20.32 -23.34
C ASP A 109 17.16 18.92 -22.79
N ARG A 110 18.08 17.96 -22.88
CA ARG A 110 18.00 16.62 -22.26
C ARG A 110 19.38 16.11 -21.82
N VAL A 111 19.49 14.83 -21.46
CA VAL A 111 20.77 14.14 -21.16
C VAL A 111 21.31 13.40 -22.39
N ILE A 112 20.45 12.71 -23.15
CA ILE A 112 20.81 11.92 -24.35
C ILE A 112 19.72 12.04 -25.43
N ASP A 113 20.10 12.24 -26.70
CA ASP A 113 19.26 11.90 -27.87
C ASP A 113 19.88 10.76 -28.68
N HIS A 114 19.05 9.81 -29.10
CA HIS A 114 19.44 8.61 -29.83
C HIS A 114 18.70 8.50 -31.17
N HIS A 115 19.45 8.77 -32.23
CA HIS A 115 19.05 8.66 -33.64
C HIS A 115 19.71 7.46 -34.35
N GLY A 116 20.48 6.66 -33.59
CA GLY A 116 21.20 5.50 -34.06
C GLY A 116 20.30 4.36 -34.54
N SER A 117 20.88 3.39 -35.25
CA SER A 117 20.14 2.20 -35.74
C SER A 117 20.47 0.91 -35.00
N GLY A 118 21.25 1.00 -33.91
CA GLY A 118 21.59 -0.12 -33.04
C GLY A 118 20.84 -0.04 -31.71
N THR A 119 21.22 -0.91 -30.79
CA THR A 119 20.68 -0.91 -29.42
C THR A 119 21.50 0.02 -28.54
N LEU A 120 20.87 1.01 -27.92
CA LEU A 120 21.51 1.82 -26.87
C LEU A 120 21.17 1.20 -25.51
N THR A 121 22.18 0.79 -24.75
CA THR A 121 22.01 0.30 -23.37
C THR A 121 22.49 1.36 -22.38
N LEU A 122 21.64 1.73 -21.43
CA LEU A 122 21.95 2.65 -20.33
C LEU A 122 21.95 1.86 -19.01
N GLU A 123 23.11 1.77 -18.35
CA GLU A 123 23.34 0.82 -17.26
C GLU A 123 23.98 1.50 -16.04
N HIS A 124 23.44 1.30 -14.83
CA HIS A 124 24.02 1.83 -13.59
C HIS A 124 24.14 3.37 -13.56
N LEU A 125 23.16 4.07 -14.13
CA LEU A 125 23.13 5.54 -14.28
C LEU A 125 22.03 6.18 -13.43
N ARG A 126 22.28 7.40 -12.92
CA ARG A 126 21.24 8.30 -12.40
C ARG A 126 21.11 9.48 -13.35
N MET A 127 19.88 9.88 -13.68
CA MET A 127 19.58 11.07 -14.47
C MET A 127 18.55 11.95 -13.76
N GLU A 128 18.72 13.27 -13.87
CA GLU A 128 17.83 14.25 -13.23
C GLU A 128 17.69 15.50 -14.09
N GLY A 129 16.54 15.64 -14.73
CA GLY A 129 16.29 16.64 -15.77
C GLY A 129 15.64 17.93 -15.26
N THR A 130 16.38 18.74 -14.49
CA THR A 130 15.86 20.00 -13.93
C THR A 130 15.78 21.13 -14.97
N ILE A 131 14.79 21.09 -15.87
CA ILE A 131 14.35 22.26 -16.65
C ILE A 131 13.07 22.85 -16.03
N PRO A 132 13.15 24.02 -15.37
CA PRO A 132 11.96 24.74 -14.94
C PRO A 132 11.28 25.43 -16.12
N SER A 133 10.35 24.72 -16.78
CA SER A 133 9.29 25.27 -17.63
C SER A 133 9.73 26.41 -18.56
N VAL A 134 10.73 26.17 -19.41
CA VAL A 134 11.14 27.16 -20.43
C VAL A 134 10.05 27.21 -21.50
N PRO A 135 9.42 28.38 -21.77
CA PRO A 135 8.41 28.50 -22.82
C PRO A 135 9.01 28.13 -24.18
N ILE A 136 8.37 27.22 -24.92
CA ILE A 136 8.89 26.73 -26.20
C ILE A 136 9.05 27.92 -27.17
N GLY A 137 10.25 28.06 -27.74
CA GLY A 137 10.56 29.12 -28.68
C GLY A 137 9.69 29.05 -29.94
N SER A 138 9.36 30.21 -30.52
CA SER A 138 8.54 30.27 -31.74
C SER A 138 9.27 29.68 -32.96
N GLY A 139 9.10 28.37 -33.21
CA GLY A 139 9.56 27.69 -34.42
C GLY A 139 10.14 26.27 -34.27
N ALA A 140 10.27 25.73 -33.05
CA ALA A 140 10.76 24.36 -32.81
C ALA A 140 9.70 23.27 -33.12
N ASP A 141 10.12 22.02 -33.35
CA ASP A 141 9.20 20.89 -33.58
C ASP A 141 8.68 20.34 -32.23
N PRO A 142 7.37 19.98 -32.12
CA PRO A 142 6.84 19.33 -30.92
C PRO A 142 7.56 18.03 -30.51
N ALA A 143 8.21 17.33 -31.45
CA ALA A 143 9.01 16.16 -31.14
C ALA A 143 10.16 16.51 -30.18
N ASP A 144 10.77 17.68 -30.34
CA ASP A 144 12.05 18.11 -29.73
C ASP A 144 11.94 18.38 -28.21
N TYR A 145 10.78 18.14 -27.60
CA TYR A 145 10.55 18.35 -26.17
C TYR A 145 10.14 17.10 -25.41
N SER A 146 9.98 15.97 -26.12
CA SER A 146 9.65 14.67 -25.56
C SER A 146 10.92 13.94 -25.08
N GLY A 147 10.85 13.23 -23.95
CA GLY A 147 12.00 12.55 -23.35
C GLY A 147 12.91 13.52 -22.60
N GLY A 148 12.46 13.95 -21.41
CA GLY A 148 13.13 15.01 -20.61
C GLY A 148 14.52 14.65 -20.09
N SER A 149 14.82 13.36 -19.91
CA SER A 149 16.20 12.86 -19.75
C SER A 149 16.70 12.19 -21.02
N VAL A 150 15.93 11.29 -21.63
CA VAL A 150 16.35 10.48 -22.79
C VAL A 150 15.31 10.51 -23.91
N ARG A 151 15.77 10.79 -25.12
CA ARG A 151 15.02 10.66 -26.37
C ARG A 151 15.67 9.56 -27.22
N SER A 152 14.87 8.69 -27.84
CA SER A 152 15.35 7.58 -28.66
C SER A 152 14.42 7.29 -29.83
N VAL A 153 14.47 8.17 -30.84
CA VAL A 153 13.76 7.99 -32.12
C VAL A 153 14.44 6.95 -33.04
N GLY A 154 15.64 6.51 -32.66
CA GLY A 154 16.40 5.45 -33.31
C GLY A 154 16.35 4.10 -32.58
N GLY A 155 16.58 3.02 -33.35
CA GLY A 155 17.06 1.73 -32.85
C GLY A 155 16.17 1.01 -31.84
N SER A 156 16.78 0.56 -30.75
CA SER A 156 16.12 0.01 -29.55
C SER A 156 16.82 0.55 -28.31
N LEU A 157 16.12 0.58 -27.18
CA LEU A 157 16.60 1.19 -25.94
C LEU A 157 16.49 0.19 -24.77
N ASP A 158 17.62 -0.17 -24.19
CA ASP A 158 17.70 -1.03 -23.01
C ASP A 158 18.11 -0.19 -21.79
N ILE A 159 17.34 -0.27 -20.71
CA ILE A 159 17.58 0.42 -19.44
C ILE A 159 17.79 -0.63 -18.35
N VAL A 160 18.92 -0.56 -17.63
CA VAL A 160 19.27 -1.54 -16.59
C VAL A 160 19.82 -0.81 -15.36
N ASP A 161 19.37 -1.17 -14.16
CA ASP A 161 19.86 -0.63 -12.88
C ASP A 161 20.01 0.91 -12.92
N SER A 162 18.97 1.62 -13.33
CA SER A 162 19.05 3.06 -13.58
C SER A 162 17.91 3.84 -12.94
N LEU A 163 18.23 5.06 -12.47
CA LEU A 163 17.31 5.95 -11.77
C LEU A 163 17.04 7.21 -12.60
N PHE A 164 15.77 7.44 -12.91
CA PHE A 164 15.28 8.66 -13.54
C PHE A 164 14.41 9.40 -12.54
N GLN A 165 14.89 10.55 -12.04
CA GLN A 165 14.15 11.34 -11.05
C GLN A 165 13.94 12.79 -11.50
N ASN A 166 12.84 13.41 -11.06
CA ASN A 166 12.54 14.84 -11.24
C ASN A 166 12.70 15.35 -12.69
N SER A 167 12.56 14.49 -13.71
CA SER A 167 12.75 14.86 -15.11
C SER A 167 11.45 15.38 -15.71
N ALA A 168 11.52 16.49 -16.46
CA ALA A 168 10.36 17.12 -17.05
C ALA A 168 10.47 17.24 -18.58
N ALA A 169 9.42 16.82 -19.29
CA ALA A 169 9.28 17.10 -20.72
C ALA A 169 8.75 18.53 -20.96
N GLY A 170 9.11 19.13 -22.10
CA GLY A 170 8.84 20.55 -22.35
C GLY A 170 7.33 20.86 -22.45
N SER A 171 6.91 21.92 -21.76
CA SER A 171 5.50 22.38 -21.74
C SER A 171 5.26 23.46 -22.80
N ALA A 172 4.06 23.49 -23.36
CA ALA A 172 3.70 24.43 -24.42
C ALA A 172 3.47 25.86 -23.92
N ASP A 173 3.78 26.85 -24.75
CA ASP A 173 3.35 28.25 -24.58
C ASP A 173 2.33 28.63 -25.66
N ALA A 174 1.41 29.52 -25.30
CA ALA A 174 0.39 30.08 -26.18
C ALA A 174 0.40 31.61 -26.21
N SER A 175 1.20 32.25 -25.36
CA SER A 175 1.28 33.73 -25.24
C SER A 175 1.86 34.43 -26.48
N ILE A 176 2.49 33.67 -27.40
CA ILE A 176 3.11 34.19 -28.62
C ILE A 176 2.07 34.47 -29.71
N SER A 177 1.31 35.54 -29.52
CA SER A 177 0.28 36.03 -30.45
C SER A 177 0.86 36.38 -31.83
N GLY A 178 0.89 35.42 -32.76
CA GLY A 178 1.40 35.64 -34.11
C GLY A 178 1.35 34.48 -35.11
N PHE A 179 1.26 33.22 -34.68
CA PHE A 179 1.54 32.06 -35.55
C PHE A 179 0.36 31.14 -35.92
N GLY A 180 -0.79 31.26 -35.26
CA GLY A 180 -2.04 30.63 -35.71
C GLY A 180 -2.28 29.17 -35.29
N SER A 181 -1.41 28.61 -34.44
CA SER A 181 -1.61 27.36 -33.70
C SER A 181 -0.77 27.41 -32.43
N ALA A 182 -1.30 26.90 -31.31
CA ALA A 182 -0.52 26.71 -30.08
C ALA A 182 0.46 25.53 -30.24
N GLN A 183 1.50 25.51 -29.41
CA GLN A 183 2.52 24.45 -29.43
C GLN A 183 2.00 23.17 -28.76
N THR A 184 2.44 22.01 -29.21
CA THR A 184 2.18 20.72 -28.54
C THR A 184 3.32 20.40 -27.56
N PRO A 185 3.03 19.94 -26.34
CA PRO A 185 4.04 19.62 -25.35
C PRO A 185 4.71 18.26 -25.58
N GLY A 186 5.86 18.09 -24.93
CA GLY A 186 6.60 16.83 -24.91
C GLY A 186 5.94 15.75 -24.05
N SER A 187 6.05 14.51 -24.51
CA SER A 187 5.59 13.30 -23.81
C SER A 187 6.79 12.48 -23.32
N GLY A 188 6.65 11.71 -22.24
CA GLY A 188 7.79 11.00 -21.63
C GLY A 188 8.64 11.95 -20.79
N GLY A 189 8.24 12.21 -19.54
CA GLY A 189 8.96 13.15 -18.66
C GLY A 189 10.40 12.70 -18.37
N ALA A 190 10.63 11.40 -18.25
CA ALA A 190 11.98 10.82 -18.27
C ALA A 190 12.41 10.36 -19.67
N ILE A 191 11.63 9.46 -20.30
CA ILE A 191 12.03 8.74 -21.52
C ILE A 191 10.96 8.83 -22.60
N HIS A 192 11.37 9.16 -23.83
CA HIS A 192 10.57 9.00 -25.04
C HIS A 192 11.33 8.15 -26.07
N ALA A 193 10.71 7.09 -26.61
CA ALA A 193 11.35 6.25 -27.62
C ALA A 193 10.38 5.67 -28.66
N GLU A 194 10.85 5.51 -29.90
CA GLU A 194 10.08 4.96 -31.03
C GLU A 194 10.52 3.53 -31.44
N GLY A 195 11.33 2.86 -30.61
CA GLY A 195 11.78 1.48 -30.81
C GLY A 195 11.07 0.44 -29.95
N ASP A 196 11.54 -0.81 -29.99
CA ASP A 196 11.32 -1.74 -28.86
C ASP A 196 12.20 -1.28 -27.68
N ILE A 197 11.67 -1.41 -26.46
CA ILE A 197 12.30 -0.93 -25.21
C ILE A 197 12.33 -2.06 -24.18
N THR A 198 13.46 -2.23 -23.50
CA THR A 198 13.54 -3.05 -22.27
C THR A 198 13.97 -2.21 -21.08
N VAL A 199 13.42 -2.52 -19.91
CA VAL A 199 13.70 -1.85 -18.63
C VAL A 199 13.80 -2.89 -17.53
N SER A 200 14.91 -2.97 -16.80
CA SER A 200 15.07 -3.86 -15.65
C SER A 200 15.76 -3.18 -14.45
N ASP A 201 15.45 -3.65 -13.25
CA ASP A 201 16.15 -3.29 -12.00
C ASP A 201 16.17 -1.77 -11.70
N SER A 202 15.21 -1.01 -12.25
CA SER A 202 15.28 0.46 -12.39
C SER A 202 14.20 1.21 -11.59
N GLU A 203 14.34 2.53 -11.52
CA GLU A 203 13.51 3.42 -10.70
C GLU A 203 13.11 4.69 -11.47
N PHE A 204 11.83 5.07 -11.40
CA PHE A 204 11.27 6.27 -12.03
C PHE A 204 10.47 7.09 -11.00
N ILE A 205 11.02 8.23 -10.56
CA ILE A 205 10.50 9.01 -9.43
C ILE A 205 10.16 10.45 -9.84
N ASP A 206 8.93 10.91 -9.57
CA ASP A 206 8.48 12.30 -9.72
C ASP A 206 8.74 12.91 -11.12
N ASN A 207 8.70 12.10 -12.19
CA ASN A 207 8.89 12.57 -13.57
C ASN A 207 7.57 13.09 -14.17
N VAL A 208 7.64 14.16 -14.95
CA VAL A 208 6.44 14.92 -15.38
C VAL A 208 6.43 15.17 -16.89
N ALA A 209 5.37 14.75 -17.58
CA ALA A 209 5.18 15.09 -18.99
C ALA A 209 4.67 16.53 -19.19
N GLY A 210 4.96 17.12 -20.35
CA GLY A 210 4.76 18.54 -20.59
C GLY A 210 3.29 18.97 -20.55
N ARG A 211 3.01 20.14 -19.99
CA ARG A 211 1.65 20.70 -19.93
C ARG A 211 1.22 21.30 -21.26
N GLY A 212 -0.06 21.15 -21.56
CA GLY A 212 -0.74 21.82 -22.66
C GLY A 212 -0.75 23.34 -22.50
N GLY A 213 -0.81 24.06 -23.63
CA GLY A 213 -0.88 25.52 -23.66
C GLY A 213 -2.32 26.03 -23.76
N ASP A 214 -2.63 27.11 -23.04
CA ASP A 214 -3.97 27.69 -22.96
C ASP A 214 -4.43 28.31 -24.30
N GLY A 215 -5.67 28.05 -24.72
CA GLY A 215 -6.27 28.57 -25.95
C GLY A 215 -6.99 29.91 -25.77
N ASP A 216 -7.09 30.67 -26.86
CA ASP A 216 -7.88 31.92 -26.94
C ASP A 216 -9.05 31.78 -27.92
N ALA A 217 -9.83 32.85 -28.11
CA ALA A 217 -10.93 32.91 -29.07
C ALA A 217 -10.57 32.65 -30.56
N SER A 218 -9.29 32.42 -30.88
CA SER A 218 -8.76 32.20 -32.23
C SER A 218 -7.80 31.01 -32.36
N ILE A 219 -7.27 30.50 -31.25
CA ILE A 219 -6.29 29.40 -31.18
C ILE A 219 -6.78 28.37 -30.15
N ALA A 220 -6.97 27.12 -30.57
CA ALA A 220 -7.35 26.04 -29.65
C ALA A 220 -6.21 25.71 -28.66
N ALA A 221 -6.60 25.36 -27.43
CA ALA A 221 -5.71 24.83 -26.41
C ALA A 221 -5.06 23.51 -26.87
N THR A 222 -3.91 23.15 -26.29
CA THR A 222 -3.25 21.87 -26.60
C THR A 222 -3.31 20.86 -25.47
N HIS A 223 -3.35 19.58 -25.86
CA HIS A 223 -3.39 18.43 -24.96
C HIS A 223 -2.11 18.34 -24.13
N GLY A 224 -2.22 17.84 -22.91
CA GLY A 224 -1.04 17.50 -22.11
C GLY A 224 -0.29 16.28 -22.66
N GLY A 225 1.02 16.22 -22.41
CA GLY A 225 1.88 15.11 -22.84
C GLY A 225 1.59 13.82 -22.10
N SER A 226 1.68 12.68 -22.80
CA SER A 226 1.41 11.36 -22.26
C SER A 226 2.67 10.74 -21.62
N GLY A 227 2.52 9.83 -20.65
CA GLY A 227 3.66 9.13 -20.03
C GLY A 227 4.52 10.04 -19.16
N GLY A 228 4.20 10.20 -17.88
CA GLY A 228 5.01 11.00 -16.96
C GLY A 228 6.44 10.47 -16.80
N ALA A 229 6.61 9.15 -16.75
CA ALA A 229 7.92 8.50 -16.85
C ALA A 229 8.28 8.16 -18.32
N ILE A 230 7.53 7.25 -18.95
CA ILE A 230 7.91 6.62 -20.23
C ILE A 230 6.83 6.83 -21.30
N HIS A 231 7.25 7.27 -22.48
CA HIS A 231 6.42 7.37 -23.69
C HIS A 231 6.96 6.50 -24.82
N ALA A 232 6.22 5.44 -25.16
CA ALA A 232 6.57 4.37 -26.09
C ALA A 232 5.42 4.07 -27.07
N PRO A 233 5.09 5.00 -28.00
CA PRO A 233 3.84 4.97 -28.78
C PRO A 233 3.82 3.90 -29.88
N VAL A 234 4.94 3.20 -30.09
CA VAL A 234 5.16 2.14 -31.07
C VAL A 234 6.04 1.06 -30.44
N GLY A 235 6.26 -0.06 -31.14
CA GLY A 235 7.07 -1.16 -30.63
C GLY A 235 6.46 -1.87 -29.40
N THR A 236 7.34 -2.46 -28.61
CA THR A 236 7.04 -3.25 -27.41
C THR A 236 7.85 -2.67 -26.24
N LEU A 237 7.18 -2.32 -25.14
CA LEU A 237 7.82 -1.95 -23.89
C LEU A 237 7.77 -3.15 -22.93
N THR A 238 8.94 -3.65 -22.55
CA THR A 238 9.09 -4.73 -21.56
C THR A 238 9.72 -4.15 -20.30
N VAL A 239 9.07 -4.33 -19.15
CA VAL A 239 9.54 -3.83 -17.86
C VAL A 239 9.55 -4.96 -16.84
N THR A 240 10.68 -5.17 -16.15
CA THR A 240 10.85 -6.24 -15.16
C THR A 240 11.46 -5.71 -13.86
N ASP A 241 10.92 -6.13 -12.71
CA ASP A 241 11.50 -5.90 -11.38
C ASP A 241 11.98 -4.44 -11.20
N THR A 242 11.09 -3.48 -11.47
CA THR A 242 11.33 -2.02 -11.64
C THR A 242 10.22 -1.24 -10.90
N SER A 243 10.52 -0.03 -10.42
CA SER A 243 9.55 0.80 -9.69
C SER A 243 9.24 2.15 -10.38
N PHE A 244 7.99 2.59 -10.20
CA PHE A 244 7.48 3.91 -10.58
C PHE A 244 6.81 4.53 -9.34
N SER A 245 7.19 5.76 -8.99
CA SER A 245 6.58 6.53 -7.91
C SER A 245 6.33 7.98 -8.31
N GLY A 246 5.10 8.46 -8.12
CA GLY A 246 4.75 9.89 -8.20
C GLY A 246 4.81 10.52 -9.59
N ASN A 247 4.96 9.74 -10.67
CA ASN A 247 5.07 10.31 -12.01
C ASN A 247 3.71 10.84 -12.50
N GLN A 248 3.75 11.91 -13.31
CA GLN A 248 2.56 12.63 -13.74
C GLN A 248 2.55 12.90 -15.26
N ALA A 249 1.49 12.47 -15.94
CA ALA A 249 1.21 12.91 -17.30
C ALA A 249 0.68 14.37 -17.31
N GLY A 250 0.95 15.11 -18.37
CA GLY A 250 0.72 16.55 -18.43
C GLY A 250 -0.77 16.91 -18.41
N ASN A 251 -1.14 17.99 -17.73
CA ASN A 251 -2.50 18.53 -17.80
C ASN A 251 -2.74 19.21 -19.16
N GLY A 252 -4.00 19.20 -19.64
CA GLY A 252 -4.42 19.95 -20.81
C GLY A 252 -4.50 21.46 -20.55
N GLY A 253 -4.34 22.26 -21.61
CA GLY A 253 -4.52 23.72 -21.56
C GLY A 253 -5.98 24.14 -21.42
N ASN A 254 -6.20 25.27 -20.74
CA ASN A 254 -7.51 25.90 -20.53
C ASN A 254 -7.93 26.69 -21.78
N SER A 255 -9.15 27.24 -21.84
CA SER A 255 -9.59 28.03 -23.00
C SER A 255 -10.72 29.04 -22.76
N ASP A 256 -10.68 30.16 -23.49
CA ASP A 256 -11.76 31.15 -23.57
C ASP A 256 -13.02 30.58 -24.28
N ASP A 257 -13.20 30.87 -25.58
CA ASP A 257 -14.41 30.57 -26.37
C ASP A 257 -14.46 29.13 -26.93
N LEU A 258 -13.35 28.39 -26.91
CA LEU A 258 -13.19 27.07 -27.56
C LEU A 258 -13.21 25.93 -26.53
N PRO A 259 -13.48 24.66 -26.91
CA PRO A 259 -13.35 23.54 -25.99
C PRO A 259 -11.92 23.45 -25.42
N ALA A 260 -11.81 23.21 -24.11
CA ALA A 260 -10.52 23.04 -23.46
C ALA A 260 -9.89 21.69 -23.78
N ALA A 261 -8.58 21.59 -23.62
CA ALA A 261 -7.83 20.42 -24.06
C ALA A 261 -7.83 19.29 -23.03
N HIS A 262 -7.77 18.05 -23.53
CA HIS A 262 -7.70 16.85 -22.70
C HIS A 262 -6.34 16.72 -21.99
N GLY A 263 -6.37 16.05 -20.83
CA GLY A 263 -5.16 15.68 -20.10
C GLY A 263 -4.43 14.49 -20.73
N GLY A 264 -3.12 14.43 -20.50
CA GLY A 264 -2.25 13.35 -20.99
C GLY A 264 -2.57 12.01 -20.30
N PRO A 265 -2.75 10.91 -21.04
CA PRO A 265 -2.94 9.58 -20.46
C PRO A 265 -1.61 8.91 -20.04
N GLY A 266 -1.69 7.91 -19.16
CA GLY A 266 -0.54 7.14 -18.69
C GLY A 266 0.35 7.91 -17.72
N GLY A 267 0.00 7.95 -16.42
CA GLY A 267 0.79 8.73 -15.43
C GLY A 267 2.24 8.29 -15.32
N ALA A 268 2.49 6.98 -15.25
CA ALA A 268 3.83 6.43 -15.44
C ALA A 268 4.11 6.19 -16.93
N ILE A 269 3.29 5.35 -17.57
CA ILE A 269 3.58 4.75 -18.87
C ILE A 269 2.47 5.04 -19.87
N HIS A 270 2.86 5.58 -21.02
CA HIS A 270 2.05 5.55 -22.24
C HIS A 270 2.75 4.68 -23.30
N GLY A 271 2.20 3.51 -23.61
CA GLY A 271 2.82 2.50 -24.49
C GLY A 271 1.95 2.03 -25.66
N ASN A 272 2.51 1.21 -26.54
CA ASN A 272 1.75 0.45 -27.53
C ASN A 272 1.40 -0.96 -27.02
N ILE A 273 2.40 -1.83 -26.92
CA ILE A 273 2.31 -3.14 -26.25
C ILE A 273 3.18 -3.05 -25.00
N VAL A 274 2.60 -3.28 -23.83
CA VAL A 274 3.28 -3.19 -22.54
C VAL A 274 3.27 -4.55 -21.85
N MET A 275 4.43 -5.02 -21.41
CA MET A 275 4.61 -6.25 -20.64
C MET A 275 5.33 -5.93 -19.34
N LEU A 276 4.74 -6.30 -18.21
CA LEU A 276 5.20 -5.98 -16.86
C LEU A 276 5.38 -7.28 -16.06
N ASP A 277 6.54 -7.52 -15.46
CA ASP A 277 6.75 -8.65 -14.53
C ASP A 277 7.52 -8.21 -13.27
N GLY A 278 6.87 -8.24 -12.11
CA GLY A 278 7.47 -7.79 -10.84
C GLY A 278 7.56 -6.27 -10.67
N VAL A 279 6.73 -5.51 -11.40
CA VAL A 279 6.79 -4.03 -11.43
C VAL A 279 5.92 -3.43 -10.32
N SER A 280 6.31 -2.26 -9.80
CA SER A 280 5.49 -1.48 -8.84
C SER A 280 5.18 -0.08 -9.35
N PHE A 281 3.96 0.39 -9.07
CA PHE A 281 3.48 1.74 -9.36
C PHE A 281 2.83 2.35 -8.12
N TYR A 282 3.23 3.55 -7.72
CA TYR A 282 2.70 4.23 -6.53
C TYR A 282 2.44 5.72 -6.78
N LEU A 283 1.28 6.25 -6.36
CA LEU A 283 0.91 7.67 -6.49
C LEU A 283 0.92 8.23 -7.93
N GLU A 284 0.86 7.36 -8.94
CA GLU A 284 0.89 7.70 -10.38
C GLU A 284 -0.37 8.45 -10.83
N ARG A 285 -0.19 9.47 -11.69
CA ARG A 285 -1.28 10.40 -12.06
C ARG A 285 -1.34 10.68 -13.55
N ALA A 286 -2.44 10.31 -14.19
CA ALA A 286 -2.75 10.85 -15.51
C ALA A 286 -3.18 12.33 -15.41
N GLY A 287 -2.97 13.09 -16.47
CA GLY A 287 -3.19 14.54 -16.49
C GLY A 287 -4.67 14.91 -16.46
N THR A 288 -5.01 16.02 -15.79
CA THR A 288 -6.38 16.57 -15.83
C THR A 288 -6.65 17.28 -17.16
N GLY A 289 -7.91 17.32 -17.58
CA GLY A 289 -8.33 18.24 -18.64
C GLY A 289 -8.27 19.70 -18.18
N GLY A 290 -8.20 20.63 -19.12
CA GLY A 290 -8.26 22.07 -18.86
C GLY A 290 -9.70 22.58 -18.65
N ASP A 291 -9.83 23.72 -17.97
CA ASP A 291 -11.11 24.43 -17.80
C ASP A 291 -11.44 25.30 -19.02
N SER A 292 -12.72 25.49 -19.33
CA SER A 292 -13.20 26.41 -20.38
C SER A 292 -14.21 27.43 -19.86
N ASP A 293 -14.06 28.70 -20.24
CA ASP A 293 -14.90 29.81 -19.77
C ASP A 293 -16.23 29.97 -20.54
N ASP A 294 -16.31 29.59 -21.82
CA ASP A 294 -17.53 29.70 -22.63
C ASP A 294 -17.86 28.43 -23.45
N ASN A 295 -17.27 27.27 -23.08
CA ASN A 295 -17.40 26.00 -23.82
C ASN A 295 -17.29 24.73 -22.92
N ARG A 296 -17.12 23.56 -23.55
CA ARG A 296 -16.90 22.28 -22.86
C ARG A 296 -15.49 22.20 -22.26
N GLY A 297 -15.39 21.77 -21.00
CA GLY A 297 -14.12 21.45 -20.35
C GLY A 297 -13.43 20.21 -20.94
N GLY A 298 -12.13 20.08 -20.75
CA GLY A 298 -11.34 18.99 -21.31
C GLY A 298 -11.59 17.65 -20.62
N ASP A 299 -11.75 16.58 -21.40
CA ASP A 299 -11.76 15.19 -20.92
C ASP A 299 -10.45 14.85 -20.18
N GLY A 300 -10.52 14.04 -19.11
CA GLY A 300 -9.36 13.63 -18.31
C GLY A 300 -8.53 12.51 -18.94
N GLY A 301 -7.23 12.45 -18.62
CA GLY A 301 -6.33 11.39 -19.12
C GLY A 301 -6.64 10.02 -18.50
N GLY A 302 -6.85 9.00 -19.34
CA GLY A 302 -7.08 7.61 -18.89
C GLY A 302 -5.78 6.82 -18.64
N GLY A 303 -5.84 5.79 -17.81
CA GLY A 303 -4.68 4.98 -17.41
C GLY A 303 -3.81 5.74 -16.40
N GLY A 304 -4.27 5.82 -15.14
CA GLY A 304 -3.57 6.61 -14.12
C GLY A 304 -2.12 6.17 -13.88
N ALA A 305 -1.84 4.86 -13.91
CA ALA A 305 -0.48 4.35 -14.06
C ALA A 305 -0.13 4.05 -15.52
N VAL A 306 -0.91 3.21 -16.20
CA VAL A 306 -0.57 2.64 -17.52
C VAL A 306 -1.69 2.84 -18.54
N ARG A 307 -1.36 3.49 -19.64
CA ARG A 307 -2.18 3.54 -20.87
C ARG A 307 -1.45 2.77 -21.98
N ALA A 308 -2.13 1.85 -22.66
CA ALA A 308 -1.55 1.13 -23.81
C ALA A 308 -2.47 1.10 -25.05
N GLU A 309 -1.93 1.35 -26.24
CA GLU A 309 -2.71 1.42 -27.48
C GLU A 309 -3.07 0.06 -28.10
N THR A 310 -2.38 -1.01 -27.72
CA THR A 310 -2.72 -2.40 -28.11
C THR A 310 -3.09 -3.26 -26.90
N SER A 311 -2.18 -3.39 -25.93
CA SER A 311 -2.39 -4.32 -24.79
C SER A 311 -1.45 -4.07 -23.61
N VAL A 312 -1.91 -4.43 -22.42
CA VAL A 312 -1.10 -4.63 -21.21
C VAL A 312 -1.15 -6.10 -20.80
N SER A 313 0.00 -6.70 -20.51
CA SER A 313 0.12 -7.95 -19.76
C SER A 313 0.94 -7.66 -18.51
N ALA A 314 0.41 -8.03 -17.34
CA ALA A 314 1.01 -7.70 -16.05
C ALA A 314 1.05 -8.93 -15.14
N THR A 315 2.24 -9.27 -14.66
CA THR A 315 2.53 -10.45 -13.82
C THR A 315 3.30 -10.00 -12.58
N ARG A 316 3.03 -10.56 -11.39
CA ARG A 316 3.66 -10.14 -10.11
C ARG A 316 3.64 -8.61 -9.86
N THR A 317 2.73 -7.87 -10.48
CA THR A 317 2.79 -6.41 -10.60
C THR A 317 1.87 -5.76 -9.57
N SER A 318 2.27 -4.63 -8.99
CA SER A 318 1.47 -3.88 -8.02
C SER A 318 1.17 -2.46 -8.50
N PHE A 319 -0.08 -2.04 -8.35
CA PHE A 319 -0.54 -0.67 -8.60
C PHE A 319 -1.22 -0.16 -7.32
N ASN A 320 -0.69 0.91 -6.71
CA ASN A 320 -1.18 1.41 -5.42
C ASN A 320 -1.45 2.93 -5.45
N THR A 321 -2.65 3.34 -5.06
CA THR A 321 -3.09 4.75 -5.01
C THR A 321 -2.86 5.45 -6.35
N VAL A 322 -3.47 4.95 -7.42
CA VAL A 322 -3.21 5.37 -8.82
C VAL A 322 -4.43 6.07 -9.43
N LEU A 323 -4.22 7.27 -9.99
CA LEU A 323 -5.31 8.21 -10.33
C LEU A 323 -5.35 8.51 -11.83
N ALA A 324 -6.48 8.19 -12.47
CA ALA A 324 -6.80 8.75 -13.78
C ALA A 324 -7.19 10.24 -13.65
N GLY A 325 -6.97 11.00 -14.71
CA GLY A 325 -7.14 12.45 -14.72
C GLY A 325 -8.59 12.88 -14.59
N TYR A 326 -8.83 13.95 -13.83
CA TYR A 326 -10.17 14.55 -13.73
C TYR A 326 -10.52 15.35 -14.99
N GLY A 327 -11.81 15.38 -15.32
CA GLY A 327 -12.33 16.25 -16.36
C GLY A 327 -12.35 17.72 -15.92
N GLY A 328 -12.06 18.62 -16.85
CA GLY A 328 -12.08 20.07 -16.63
C GLY A 328 -13.50 20.66 -16.62
N THR A 329 -13.62 21.85 -16.05
CA THR A 329 -14.87 22.62 -15.94
C THR A 329 -15.30 23.18 -17.29
N GLY A 330 -16.60 23.13 -17.58
CA GLY A 330 -17.19 23.83 -18.73
C GLY A 330 -18.19 24.90 -18.29
N ASN A 331 -17.85 26.16 -18.53
CA ASN A 331 -18.71 27.31 -18.25
C ASN A 331 -19.46 27.79 -19.51
N ALA A 332 -20.50 28.59 -19.30
CA ALA A 332 -21.11 29.41 -20.34
C ALA A 332 -21.56 30.72 -19.69
N ASP A 333 -20.76 31.77 -19.83
CA ASP A 333 -21.08 33.06 -19.23
C ASP A 333 -22.23 33.73 -20.02
N GLY A 334 -22.99 34.59 -19.36
CA GLY A 334 -24.27 35.12 -19.90
C GLY A 334 -24.15 36.05 -21.12
N GLY A 335 -22.97 36.10 -21.76
CA GLY A 335 -22.51 37.08 -22.75
C GLY A 335 -22.66 36.72 -24.23
N ALA A 336 -23.31 35.60 -24.57
CA ALA A 336 -23.73 35.16 -25.91
C ALA A 336 -22.93 35.73 -27.13
N VAL A 337 -21.76 35.16 -27.39
CA VAL A 337 -20.98 35.42 -28.62
C VAL A 337 -21.32 34.42 -29.75
N THR A 338 -21.56 33.13 -29.42
CA THR A 338 -21.96 32.10 -30.38
C THR A 338 -23.30 31.44 -30.05
N PRO A 339 -24.24 31.29 -31.02
CA PRO A 339 -25.47 30.53 -30.80
C PRO A 339 -25.20 29.01 -30.85
N GLY A 340 -24.83 28.43 -29.71
CA GLY A 340 -24.63 26.98 -29.58
C GLY A 340 -23.51 26.52 -28.65
N SER A 341 -22.88 27.41 -27.88
CA SER A 341 -22.04 27.01 -26.75
C SER A 341 -22.83 26.20 -25.73
N GLN A 342 -22.14 25.28 -25.07
CA GLN A 342 -22.68 24.39 -24.04
C GLN A 342 -21.63 24.29 -22.94
N GLY A 343 -21.92 24.88 -21.78
CA GLY A 343 -21.04 24.84 -20.60
C GLY A 343 -21.15 23.46 -19.95
N VAL A 344 -20.38 22.51 -20.47
CA VAL A 344 -20.45 21.09 -20.12
C VAL A 344 -19.12 20.62 -19.58
N GLY A 345 -19.14 19.93 -18.44
CA GLY A 345 -17.91 19.38 -17.87
C GLY A 345 -17.26 18.35 -18.80
N GLY A 346 -15.94 18.33 -18.85
CA GLY A 346 -15.20 17.21 -19.44
C GLY A 346 -15.46 15.94 -18.61
N PRO A 347 -15.58 14.75 -19.21
CA PRO A 347 -15.63 13.50 -18.48
C PRO A 347 -14.27 13.19 -17.84
N GLY A 348 -14.28 12.38 -16.79
CA GLY A 348 -13.04 11.87 -16.19
C GLY A 348 -12.36 10.80 -17.04
N GLY A 349 -11.08 10.56 -16.78
CA GLY A 349 -10.30 9.52 -17.45
C GLY A 349 -10.65 8.11 -16.98
N ASN A 350 -10.83 7.18 -17.91
CA ASN A 350 -11.13 5.77 -17.61
C ASN A 350 -9.86 4.97 -17.27
N GLY A 351 -9.97 3.99 -16.38
CA GLY A 351 -8.85 3.13 -15.97
C GLY A 351 -7.91 3.82 -14.98
N GLY A 352 -8.21 3.80 -13.69
CA GLY A 352 -7.36 4.42 -12.65
C GLY A 352 -5.98 3.76 -12.54
N ALA A 353 -5.89 2.43 -12.64
CA ALA A 353 -4.61 1.75 -12.85
C ALA A 353 -4.28 1.59 -14.34
N ILE A 354 -5.17 0.91 -15.10
CA ILE A 354 -4.88 0.44 -16.46
C ILE A 354 -5.98 0.84 -17.46
N SER A 355 -5.58 1.41 -18.60
CA SER A 355 -6.47 1.73 -19.73
C SER A 355 -5.90 1.25 -21.07
N ALA A 356 -6.40 0.12 -21.58
CA ALA A 356 -5.91 -0.50 -22.81
C ALA A 356 -6.95 -1.41 -23.48
N PRO A 357 -6.91 -1.65 -24.82
CA PRO A 357 -7.88 -2.52 -25.47
C PRO A 357 -7.92 -3.95 -24.89
N HIS A 358 -6.76 -4.52 -24.59
CA HIS A 358 -6.63 -5.85 -24.00
C HIS A 358 -5.78 -5.80 -22.74
N VAL A 359 -6.29 -6.35 -21.64
CA VAL A 359 -5.58 -6.45 -20.35
C VAL A 359 -5.59 -7.90 -19.87
N ASP A 360 -4.41 -8.42 -19.50
CA ASP A 360 -4.23 -9.72 -18.88
C ASP A 360 -3.41 -9.53 -17.60
N LEU A 361 -4.02 -9.82 -16.45
CA LEU A 361 -3.49 -9.58 -15.11
C LEU A 361 -3.32 -10.93 -14.38
N ASP A 362 -2.11 -11.27 -13.98
CA ASP A 362 -1.76 -12.57 -13.37
C ASP A 362 -0.93 -12.38 -12.09
N ALA A 363 -1.29 -13.07 -10.99
CA ALA A 363 -0.59 -12.99 -9.70
C ALA A 363 -0.25 -11.54 -9.24
N SER A 364 -1.15 -10.58 -9.48
CA SER A 364 -0.91 -9.14 -9.40
C SER A 364 -1.97 -8.41 -8.56
N PHE A 365 -1.68 -7.16 -8.17
CA PHE A 365 -2.43 -6.41 -7.17
C PHE A 365 -2.78 -5.00 -7.67
N ILE A 366 -4.04 -4.59 -7.54
CA ILE A 366 -4.47 -3.20 -7.70
C ILE A 366 -5.16 -2.76 -6.41
N THR A 367 -4.54 -1.86 -5.65
CA THR A 367 -5.12 -1.22 -4.47
C THR A 367 -5.35 0.26 -4.77
N GLU A 368 -6.53 0.78 -4.43
CA GLU A 368 -6.85 2.20 -4.62
C GLU A 368 -6.68 2.71 -6.07
N GLY A 369 -7.27 2.00 -7.03
CA GLY A 369 -7.39 2.49 -8.41
C GLY A 369 -8.56 3.48 -8.53
N TYR A 370 -8.26 4.75 -8.81
CA TYR A 370 -9.27 5.81 -8.97
C TYR A 370 -9.44 6.22 -10.44
N ALA A 371 -10.60 5.94 -11.03
CA ALA A 371 -10.97 6.56 -12.30
C ALA A 371 -11.33 8.04 -12.08
N GLY A 372 -11.16 8.85 -13.13
CA GLY A 372 -11.26 10.30 -13.01
C GLY A 372 -12.68 10.78 -12.71
N PHE A 373 -12.82 11.82 -11.89
CA PHE A 373 -14.11 12.47 -11.68
C PHE A 373 -14.51 13.34 -12.88
N GLY A 374 -15.81 13.42 -13.14
CA GLY A 374 -16.39 14.30 -14.15
C GLY A 374 -16.27 15.78 -13.76
N GLY A 375 -15.88 16.61 -14.73
CA GLY A 375 -15.69 18.05 -14.56
C GLY A 375 -16.99 18.79 -14.27
N THR A 376 -16.86 19.98 -13.69
CA THR A 376 -18.03 20.76 -13.24
C THR A 376 -18.66 21.58 -14.37
N SER A 377 -19.91 22.00 -14.18
CA SER A 377 -20.70 22.80 -15.12
C SER A 377 -21.46 23.92 -14.39
N THR A 378 -21.63 25.05 -15.07
CA THR A 378 -22.42 26.19 -14.56
C THR A 378 -23.73 26.45 -15.31
N SER A 379 -24.02 25.72 -16.40
CA SER A 379 -25.17 25.99 -17.29
C SER A 379 -25.96 24.76 -17.77
N ASP A 380 -25.29 23.69 -18.20
CA ASP A 380 -25.90 22.66 -19.05
C ASP A 380 -25.81 21.24 -18.45
N GLN A 381 -24.63 20.61 -18.43
CA GLN A 381 -24.45 19.25 -17.87
C GLN A 381 -23.06 19.07 -17.23
N GLY A 382 -23.00 18.49 -16.02
CA GLY A 382 -21.73 18.02 -15.45
C GLY A 382 -21.14 16.88 -16.28
N GLY A 383 -19.81 16.75 -16.29
CA GLY A 383 -19.12 15.69 -17.02
C GLY A 383 -19.41 14.31 -16.46
N GLU A 384 -19.33 13.25 -17.27
CA GLU A 384 -19.49 11.88 -16.79
C GLU A 384 -18.23 11.41 -16.05
N GLY A 385 -18.38 10.62 -14.99
CA GLY A 385 -17.25 10.01 -14.30
C GLY A 385 -16.61 8.90 -15.12
N GLY A 386 -15.31 8.67 -14.93
CA GLY A 386 -14.56 7.68 -15.69
C GLY A 386 -14.93 6.24 -15.32
N ASP A 387 -15.09 5.39 -16.32
CA ASP A 387 -15.31 3.94 -16.13
C ASP A 387 -14.02 3.23 -15.68
N GLY A 388 -14.15 2.16 -14.89
CA GLY A 388 -13.04 1.26 -14.56
C GLY A 388 -12.07 1.86 -13.56
N GLY A 389 -12.40 1.85 -12.26
CA GLY A 389 -11.51 2.36 -11.20
C GLY A 389 -10.14 1.67 -11.21
N GLY A 390 -10.12 0.34 -11.21
CA GLY A 390 -8.91 -0.43 -11.52
C GLY A 390 -8.61 -0.43 -13.01
N ILE A 391 -9.45 -1.09 -13.81
CA ILE A 391 -9.17 -1.42 -15.22
C ILE A 391 -10.31 -0.98 -16.14
N PHE A 392 -9.97 -0.30 -17.23
CA PHE A 392 -10.86 -0.07 -18.38
C PHE A 392 -10.31 -0.71 -19.66
N ALA A 393 -11.11 -1.53 -20.34
CA ALA A 393 -10.67 -2.22 -21.56
C ALA A 393 -11.77 -2.61 -22.56
N VAL A 394 -11.37 -3.12 -23.72
CA VAL A 394 -12.27 -3.90 -24.59
C VAL A 394 -12.44 -5.31 -24.03
N SER A 395 -11.35 -5.95 -23.58
CA SER A 395 -11.40 -7.26 -22.91
C SER A 395 -10.39 -7.37 -21.76
N VAL A 396 -10.82 -7.93 -20.64
CA VAL A 396 -9.98 -8.17 -19.45
C VAL A 396 -9.93 -9.66 -19.09
N SER A 397 -8.76 -10.10 -18.67
CA SER A 397 -8.47 -11.38 -18.01
C SER A 397 -7.78 -11.09 -16.67
N VAL A 398 -8.25 -11.74 -15.60
CA VAL A 398 -7.72 -11.59 -14.23
C VAL A 398 -7.55 -12.98 -13.62
N THR A 399 -6.31 -13.38 -13.31
CA THR A 399 -5.96 -14.71 -12.79
C THR A 399 -5.16 -14.58 -11.50
N ASP A 400 -5.54 -15.32 -10.47
CA ASP A 400 -4.86 -15.42 -9.17
C ASP A 400 -4.43 -14.05 -8.58
N SER A 401 -5.23 -13.01 -8.84
CA SER A 401 -4.92 -11.59 -8.61
C SER A 401 -5.96 -10.91 -7.71
N GLU A 402 -5.64 -9.73 -7.19
CA GLU A 402 -6.44 -9.00 -6.21
C GLU A 402 -6.70 -7.56 -6.70
N ILE A 403 -7.96 -7.11 -6.67
CA ILE A 403 -8.34 -5.71 -6.90
C ILE A 403 -9.18 -5.23 -5.71
N GLU A 404 -8.63 -4.32 -4.92
CA GLU A 404 -9.22 -3.82 -3.67
C GLU A 404 -9.41 -2.30 -3.72
N GLY A 405 -10.51 -1.81 -3.15
CA GLY A 405 -10.71 -0.39 -2.88
C GLY A 405 -10.62 0.50 -4.12
N SER A 406 -10.96 -0.02 -5.30
CA SER A 406 -10.92 0.73 -6.55
C SER A 406 -12.28 1.37 -6.85
N PHE A 407 -12.24 2.64 -7.25
CA PHE A 407 -13.41 3.51 -7.39
C PHE A 407 -13.54 4.00 -8.84
N ALA A 408 -14.69 3.73 -9.46
CA ALA A 408 -15.05 4.40 -10.71
C ALA A 408 -15.42 5.87 -10.41
N GLY A 409 -15.29 6.75 -11.40
CA GLY A 409 -15.32 8.19 -11.17
C GLY A 409 -16.71 8.71 -10.81
N ASP A 410 -16.78 9.66 -9.88
CA ASP A 410 -18.00 10.42 -9.60
C ASP A 410 -18.39 11.34 -10.77
N GLY A 411 -19.68 11.49 -10.98
CA GLY A 411 -20.26 12.38 -11.98
C GLY A 411 -20.17 13.86 -11.58
N GLY A 412 -19.92 14.72 -12.57
CA GLY A 412 -19.64 16.13 -12.36
C GLY A 412 -20.80 16.95 -11.79
N TYR A 413 -20.44 17.93 -10.95
CA TYR A 413 -21.36 18.91 -10.36
C TYR A 413 -21.96 19.84 -11.42
N ASN A 414 -23.22 20.24 -11.25
CA ASN A 414 -23.85 21.29 -12.05
C ASN A 414 -24.55 22.35 -11.18
N ALA A 415 -24.24 23.62 -11.40
CA ALA A 415 -24.82 24.73 -10.65
C ALA A 415 -26.34 24.89 -10.90
N PRO A 416 -27.17 25.10 -9.87
CA PRO A 416 -28.64 25.12 -9.98
C PRO A 416 -29.22 26.40 -10.64
N ALA A 417 -28.47 27.07 -11.51
CA ALA A 417 -28.88 28.26 -12.24
C ALA A 417 -29.85 27.97 -13.41
N SER A 418 -29.80 26.73 -13.95
CA SER A 418 -30.54 26.34 -15.16
C SER A 418 -31.63 25.30 -14.86
N PRO A 419 -32.86 25.48 -15.40
CA PRO A 419 -33.96 24.52 -15.22
C PRO A 419 -33.81 23.23 -16.05
N THR A 420 -32.74 23.13 -16.85
CA THR A 420 -32.37 21.92 -17.62
C THR A 420 -31.02 21.34 -17.19
N ALA A 421 -30.40 21.87 -16.12
CA ALA A 421 -29.12 21.42 -15.59
C ALA A 421 -29.20 19.97 -15.06
N ASN A 422 -28.43 19.07 -15.67
CA ASN A 422 -28.20 17.74 -15.11
C ASN A 422 -26.81 17.64 -14.46
N GLY A 423 -26.72 16.92 -13.34
CA GLY A 423 -25.43 16.38 -12.89
C GLY A 423 -24.97 15.27 -13.83
N GLY A 424 -23.65 15.07 -13.94
CA GLY A 424 -23.09 13.98 -14.76
C GLY A 424 -23.36 12.60 -14.15
N ASN A 425 -23.37 11.54 -14.97
CA ASN A 425 -23.46 10.17 -14.45
C ASN A 425 -22.15 9.75 -13.79
N GLY A 426 -22.22 8.90 -12.75
CA GLY A 426 -21.03 8.22 -12.23
C GLY A 426 -20.60 7.07 -13.15
N GLY A 427 -19.31 6.76 -13.18
CA GLY A 427 -18.71 5.75 -14.05
C GLY A 427 -19.04 4.31 -13.63
N ASP A 428 -19.11 3.42 -14.62
CA ASP A 428 -19.37 1.99 -14.43
C ASP A 428 -18.07 1.26 -13.98
N GLY A 429 -18.20 0.20 -13.16
CA GLY A 429 -17.11 -0.74 -12.88
C GLY A 429 -16.01 -0.23 -11.94
N GLY A 430 -16.19 -0.33 -10.62
CA GLY A 430 -15.16 0.07 -9.65
C GLY A 430 -13.84 -0.69 -9.78
N ALA A 431 -13.88 -2.03 -9.87
CA ALA A 431 -12.68 -2.82 -10.18
C ALA A 431 -12.38 -2.87 -11.69
N VAL A 432 -13.39 -3.23 -12.51
CA VAL A 432 -13.23 -3.49 -13.95
C VAL A 432 -14.46 -3.08 -14.75
N ALA A 433 -14.24 -2.25 -15.76
CA ALA A 433 -15.21 -1.96 -16.82
C ALA A 433 -14.71 -2.47 -18.17
N ALA A 434 -15.55 -3.22 -18.90
CA ALA A 434 -15.19 -3.79 -20.20
C ALA A 434 -16.27 -3.61 -21.28
N GLN A 435 -15.85 -3.64 -22.56
CA GLN A 435 -16.77 -3.49 -23.70
C GLN A 435 -17.19 -4.82 -24.36
N VAL A 436 -16.38 -5.88 -24.25
CA VAL A 436 -16.62 -7.18 -24.91
C VAL A 436 -16.58 -8.37 -23.95
N SER A 437 -15.55 -8.48 -23.10
CA SER A 437 -15.45 -9.64 -22.19
C SER A 437 -14.66 -9.37 -20.91
N ILE A 438 -15.09 -10.02 -19.82
CA ILE A 438 -14.32 -10.15 -18.58
C ILE A 438 -14.17 -11.64 -18.27
N ALA A 439 -12.95 -12.09 -18.03
CA ALA A 439 -12.63 -13.41 -17.50
C ALA A 439 -11.94 -13.26 -16.15
N SER A 440 -12.34 -14.05 -15.16
CA SER A 440 -11.74 -14.07 -13.83
C SER A 440 -11.58 -15.50 -13.31
N SER A 441 -10.40 -15.81 -12.76
CA SER A 441 -10.02 -17.11 -12.20
C SER A 441 -9.25 -16.92 -10.89
N GLY A 442 -9.63 -17.62 -9.82
CA GLY A 442 -8.87 -17.64 -8.55
C GLY A 442 -8.65 -16.28 -7.86
N SER A 443 -9.40 -15.25 -8.25
CA SER A 443 -9.09 -13.85 -7.95
C SER A 443 -9.99 -13.25 -6.85
N TYR A 444 -9.54 -12.15 -6.24
CA TYR A 444 -10.20 -11.47 -5.12
C TYR A 444 -10.60 -10.03 -5.48
N PHE A 445 -11.82 -9.63 -5.10
CA PHE A 445 -12.38 -8.30 -5.36
C PHE A 445 -13.08 -7.79 -4.10
N GLU A 446 -12.43 -6.91 -3.32
CA GLU A 446 -13.00 -6.35 -2.08
C GLU A 446 -13.18 -4.82 -2.12
N SER A 447 -14.29 -4.32 -1.58
CA SER A 447 -14.57 -2.89 -1.33
C SER A 447 -14.49 -1.97 -2.55
N ASN A 448 -14.64 -2.50 -3.78
CA ASN A 448 -14.65 -1.68 -4.99
C ASN A 448 -16.02 -1.02 -5.20
N GLU A 449 -16.06 0.26 -5.57
CA GLU A 449 -17.31 1.01 -5.73
C GLU A 449 -17.44 1.68 -7.11
N ALA A 450 -18.63 1.62 -7.69
CA ALA A 450 -18.96 2.35 -8.91
C ALA A 450 -19.39 3.80 -8.60
N GLY A 451 -19.18 4.71 -9.56
CA GLY A 451 -19.21 6.15 -9.29
C GLY A 451 -20.58 6.70 -8.88
N ILE A 452 -20.60 7.71 -8.02
CA ILE A 452 -21.82 8.40 -7.59
C ILE A 452 -22.27 9.40 -8.67
N GLY A 453 -23.57 9.50 -8.90
CA GLY A 453 -24.13 10.50 -9.80
C GLY A 453 -23.92 11.93 -9.29
N GLY A 454 -23.50 12.83 -10.18
CA GLY A 454 -23.30 14.25 -9.86
C GLY A 454 -24.59 14.96 -9.45
N THR A 455 -24.48 16.06 -8.70
CA THR A 455 -25.65 16.83 -8.26
C THR A 455 -26.03 17.94 -9.25
N GLY A 456 -27.32 18.28 -9.35
CA GLY A 456 -27.83 19.24 -10.32
C GLY A 456 -29.33 19.53 -10.16
N THR A 457 -29.99 20.15 -11.15
CA THR A 457 -31.45 20.33 -11.11
C THR A 457 -32.17 18.98 -11.22
N SER A 458 -31.67 18.10 -12.08
CA SER A 458 -31.77 16.63 -11.93
C SER A 458 -30.36 16.09 -11.67
N GLY A 459 -30.16 15.25 -10.66
CA GLY A 459 -28.85 14.62 -10.45
C GLY A 459 -28.51 13.58 -11.53
N GLY A 460 -27.27 13.11 -11.58
CA GLY A 460 -26.85 12.01 -12.43
C GLY A 460 -27.39 10.66 -11.97
N LEU A 461 -27.24 9.65 -12.82
CA LEU A 461 -27.36 8.24 -12.42
C LEU A 461 -26.08 7.81 -11.69
N GLY A 462 -26.21 6.86 -10.76
CA GLY A 462 -25.04 6.14 -10.21
C GLY A 462 -24.58 5.03 -11.15
N GLY A 463 -23.28 4.74 -11.17
CA GLY A 463 -22.66 3.74 -12.04
C GLY A 463 -23.04 2.30 -11.68
N ASP A 464 -23.20 1.44 -12.69
CA ASP A 464 -23.46 0.02 -12.51
C ASP A 464 -22.17 -0.75 -12.15
N GLY A 465 -22.28 -1.85 -11.38
CA GLY A 465 -21.19 -2.81 -11.16
C GLY A 465 -20.04 -2.36 -10.25
N GLY A 466 -20.11 -2.59 -8.94
CA GLY A 466 -19.02 -2.21 -8.02
C GLY A 466 -17.69 -2.90 -8.29
N ALA A 467 -17.70 -4.21 -8.58
CA ALA A 467 -16.52 -4.90 -9.11
C ALA A 467 -16.53 -4.88 -10.65
N PHE A 468 -17.44 -5.61 -11.30
CA PHE A 468 -17.46 -5.78 -12.75
C PHE A 468 -18.68 -5.14 -13.41
N ALA A 469 -18.42 -4.31 -14.42
CA ALA A 469 -19.45 -3.75 -15.28
C ALA A 469 -19.18 -3.99 -16.77
N GLY A 470 -20.27 -4.06 -17.54
CA GLY A 470 -20.21 -3.84 -18.98
C GLY A 470 -20.44 -2.36 -19.29
N ALA A 471 -19.37 -1.66 -19.67
CA ALA A 471 -19.34 -0.21 -19.86
C ALA A 471 -20.50 0.30 -20.73
N SER A 472 -21.08 1.45 -20.35
CA SER A 472 -22.30 2.02 -20.92
C SER A 472 -22.53 1.76 -22.42
N GLY A 473 -23.67 1.11 -22.72
CA GLY A 473 -24.07 0.74 -24.09
C GLY A 473 -23.43 -0.53 -24.67
N SER A 474 -22.44 -1.12 -24.02
CA SER A 474 -21.73 -2.32 -24.48
C SER A 474 -22.48 -3.63 -24.19
N THR A 475 -22.12 -4.72 -24.87
CA THR A 475 -22.69 -6.07 -24.65
C THR A 475 -21.60 -7.09 -24.30
N VAL A 476 -21.43 -7.35 -23.00
CA VAL A 476 -20.29 -8.12 -22.47
C VAL A 476 -20.61 -9.60 -22.25
N THR A 477 -19.62 -10.48 -22.40
CA THR A 477 -19.65 -11.86 -21.87
C THR A 477 -18.71 -12.01 -20.68
N MET A 478 -19.21 -12.51 -19.55
CA MET A 478 -18.46 -12.65 -18.30
C MET A 478 -18.29 -14.13 -17.94
N THR A 479 -17.07 -14.53 -17.59
CA THR A 479 -16.74 -15.86 -17.06
C THR A 479 -16.01 -15.71 -15.74
N ILE A 480 -16.57 -16.27 -14.66
CA ILE A 480 -16.05 -16.10 -13.30
C ILE A 480 -15.87 -17.48 -12.67
N VAL A 481 -14.65 -17.81 -12.25
CA VAL A 481 -14.28 -19.15 -11.76
C VAL A 481 -13.45 -19.02 -10.48
N ASP A 482 -13.74 -19.83 -9.46
CA ASP A 482 -12.93 -19.95 -8.23
C ASP A 482 -12.61 -18.61 -7.51
N SER A 483 -13.40 -17.55 -7.74
CA SER A 483 -13.10 -16.17 -7.33
C SER A 483 -14.04 -15.65 -6.23
N VAL A 484 -13.68 -14.55 -5.56
CA VAL A 484 -14.45 -13.98 -4.44
C VAL A 484 -14.70 -12.48 -4.63
N PHE A 485 -15.92 -12.05 -4.30
CA PHE A 485 -16.40 -10.67 -4.39
C PHE A 485 -16.98 -10.27 -3.03
N ASP A 486 -16.28 -9.42 -2.29
CA ASP A 486 -16.65 -8.98 -0.95
C ASP A 486 -16.90 -7.46 -0.87
N ASP A 487 -17.96 -7.03 -0.18
CA ASP A 487 -18.30 -5.63 0.13
C ASP A 487 -18.32 -4.60 -1.03
N ASN A 488 -18.32 -5.03 -2.31
CA ASN A 488 -18.34 -4.14 -3.47
C ASN A 488 -19.70 -3.42 -3.61
N GLY A 489 -19.71 -2.17 -4.07
CA GLY A 489 -20.91 -1.32 -4.12
C GLY A 489 -21.23 -0.72 -5.50
N SER A 490 -22.49 -0.74 -5.93
CA SER A 490 -22.92 0.07 -7.09
C SER A 490 -23.19 1.52 -6.68
N GLY A 491 -23.01 2.46 -7.62
CA GLY A 491 -23.02 3.90 -7.34
C GLY A 491 -24.38 4.43 -6.89
N SER A 492 -24.37 5.40 -5.97
CA SER A 492 -25.59 6.12 -5.57
C SER A 492 -26.03 7.13 -6.63
N GLY A 493 -27.34 7.34 -6.78
CA GLY A 493 -27.85 8.35 -7.69
C GLY A 493 -27.71 9.77 -7.15
N GLY A 494 -27.42 10.72 -8.04
CA GLY A 494 -27.09 12.10 -7.67
C GLY A 494 -28.27 12.91 -7.14
N VAL A 495 -27.99 13.86 -6.25
CA VAL A 495 -29.02 14.72 -5.64
C VAL A 495 -29.57 15.72 -6.67
N GLY A 496 -30.88 15.70 -6.88
CA GLY A 496 -31.64 16.66 -7.67
C GLY A 496 -32.28 17.77 -6.83
N SER A 497 -32.93 18.73 -7.50
CA SER A 497 -33.60 19.85 -6.84
C SER A 497 -34.75 19.40 -5.95
N GLY A 498 -34.68 19.71 -4.65
CA GLY A 498 -35.64 19.28 -3.63
C GLY A 498 -35.22 18.05 -2.82
N ASP A 499 -33.91 17.78 -2.75
CA ASP A 499 -33.27 16.70 -1.96
C ASP A 499 -33.67 15.27 -2.36
N VAL A 500 -34.20 15.11 -3.58
CA VAL A 500 -34.53 13.81 -4.18
C VAL A 500 -33.33 13.32 -4.99
N ARG A 501 -32.73 12.18 -4.60
CA ARG A 501 -31.69 11.50 -5.40
C ARG A 501 -32.26 10.94 -6.70
N ASN A 502 -31.45 10.82 -7.74
CA ASN A 502 -31.83 10.09 -8.96
C ASN A 502 -31.55 8.58 -8.80
N ALA A 503 -31.77 7.77 -9.83
CA ALA A 503 -31.63 6.32 -9.70
C ALA A 503 -30.17 5.89 -9.45
N ALA A 504 -29.98 4.97 -8.50
CA ALA A 504 -28.73 4.27 -8.26
C ALA A 504 -28.38 3.30 -9.40
N GLY A 505 -27.09 2.97 -9.50
CA GLY A 505 -26.61 1.88 -10.33
C GLY A 505 -26.96 0.51 -9.77
N ARG A 506 -26.86 -0.51 -10.61
CA ARG A 506 -27.31 -1.89 -10.36
C ARG A 506 -26.11 -2.83 -10.29
N GLY A 507 -26.35 -4.04 -9.75
CA GLY A 507 -25.33 -5.09 -9.69
C GLY A 507 -24.20 -4.75 -8.71
N GLY A 508 -24.44 -4.91 -7.40
CA GLY A 508 -23.52 -4.45 -6.36
C GLY A 508 -22.07 -4.90 -6.55
N ALA A 509 -21.87 -6.18 -6.90
CA ALA A 509 -20.59 -6.67 -7.41
C ALA A 509 -20.55 -6.67 -8.94
N VAL A 510 -21.58 -7.20 -9.61
CA VAL A 510 -21.52 -7.54 -11.04
C VAL A 510 -22.79 -7.10 -11.78
N PHE A 511 -22.62 -6.30 -12.84
CA PHE A 511 -23.69 -5.89 -13.74
C PHE A 511 -23.45 -6.30 -15.19
N ASN A 512 -24.47 -6.90 -15.84
CA ASN A 512 -24.40 -7.20 -17.26
C ASN A 512 -25.77 -7.07 -17.98
N ASN A 513 -25.90 -6.04 -18.82
CA ASN A 513 -27.11 -5.77 -19.61
C ASN A 513 -27.38 -6.79 -20.74
N ASN A 514 -26.41 -7.66 -21.10
CA ASN A 514 -26.42 -8.43 -22.34
C ASN A 514 -27.52 -9.50 -22.38
N ASN A 515 -28.37 -9.44 -23.41
CA ASN A 515 -29.52 -10.33 -23.60
C ASN A 515 -29.18 -11.66 -24.33
N ALA A 516 -27.90 -11.94 -24.62
CA ALA A 516 -27.47 -13.24 -25.15
C ALA A 516 -27.55 -14.36 -24.10
N ASN A 517 -27.79 -15.60 -24.52
CA ASN A 517 -27.72 -16.77 -23.63
C ASN A 517 -26.27 -16.97 -23.13
N ARG A 518 -26.08 -17.25 -21.83
CA ARG A 518 -24.77 -17.29 -21.15
C ARG A 518 -23.98 -15.97 -21.30
N ALA A 519 -24.64 -14.85 -21.02
CA ALA A 519 -23.97 -13.56 -20.86
C ALA A 519 -23.06 -13.55 -19.60
N VAL A 520 -23.45 -14.26 -18.54
CA VAL A 520 -22.65 -14.46 -17.32
C VAL A 520 -22.66 -15.95 -16.95
N ASP A 521 -21.47 -16.54 -16.77
CA ASP A 521 -21.27 -17.92 -16.31
C ASP A 521 -20.34 -17.92 -15.09
N VAL A 522 -20.84 -18.43 -13.95
CA VAL A 522 -20.15 -18.37 -12.64
C VAL A 522 -19.98 -19.76 -12.07
N THR A 523 -18.75 -20.14 -11.73
CA THR A 523 -18.39 -21.44 -11.18
C THR A 523 -17.59 -21.31 -9.89
N ASN A 524 -18.00 -22.03 -8.84
CA ASN A 524 -17.30 -22.22 -7.56
C ASN A 524 -16.80 -20.92 -6.90
N SER A 525 -17.52 -19.81 -7.12
CA SER A 525 -17.17 -18.46 -6.69
C SER A 525 -18.08 -17.97 -5.56
N THR A 526 -17.63 -16.97 -4.79
CA THR A 526 -18.33 -16.46 -3.59
C THR A 526 -18.65 -14.97 -3.70
N PHE A 527 -19.86 -14.57 -3.31
CA PHE A 527 -20.34 -13.18 -3.30
C PHE A 527 -20.90 -12.83 -1.92
N VAL A 528 -20.24 -11.94 -1.19
CA VAL A 528 -20.55 -11.63 0.21
C VAL A 528 -20.49 -10.13 0.50
N ARG A 529 -21.31 -9.64 1.46
CA ARG A 529 -21.51 -8.21 1.85
C ARG A 529 -21.93 -7.20 0.76
N ASN A 530 -21.74 -7.47 -0.53
CA ASN A 530 -21.88 -6.48 -1.62
C ASN A 530 -23.18 -5.65 -1.54
N ARG A 531 -23.04 -4.34 -1.78
CA ARG A 531 -24.02 -3.27 -1.51
C ARG A 531 -24.56 -2.63 -2.79
N ILE A 532 -25.62 -1.84 -2.66
CA ILE A 532 -26.27 -1.13 -3.77
C ILE A 532 -26.52 0.32 -3.35
N GLY A 533 -26.25 1.27 -4.25
CA GLY A 533 -26.43 2.69 -4.01
C GLY A 533 -27.87 3.14 -3.72
N ASP A 534 -27.98 4.35 -3.16
CA ASP A 534 -29.25 5.00 -2.78
C ASP A 534 -29.93 5.69 -3.98
N GLY A 535 -31.28 5.75 -3.95
CA GLY A 535 -32.10 6.43 -4.96
C GLY A 535 -33.38 7.11 -4.41
N PRO A 536 -34.28 7.63 -5.28
CA PRO A 536 -35.41 8.50 -4.89
C PRO A 536 -36.46 7.81 -4.03
N ASP A 537 -36.74 6.55 -4.36
CA ASP A 537 -37.57 5.63 -3.60
C ASP A 537 -36.66 4.46 -3.20
N SER A 538 -36.63 4.09 -1.91
CA SER A 538 -35.82 2.98 -1.38
C SER A 538 -36.45 1.60 -1.71
N VAL A 539 -36.78 1.42 -2.99
CA VAL A 539 -37.35 0.22 -3.61
C VAL A 539 -36.56 -0.11 -4.89
N SER A 540 -35.27 0.23 -4.90
CA SER A 540 -34.33 -0.14 -5.97
C SER A 540 -34.34 -1.65 -6.13
N THR A 541 -34.92 -2.12 -7.24
CA THR A 541 -34.79 -3.52 -7.63
C THR A 541 -33.32 -3.71 -8.01
N GLY A 542 -32.67 -4.65 -7.33
CA GLY A 542 -31.22 -4.73 -7.37
C GLY A 542 -30.70 -5.89 -6.57
N SER A 543 -29.49 -6.33 -6.92
CA SER A 543 -28.82 -7.47 -6.31
C SER A 543 -27.30 -7.37 -6.47
N ALA A 544 -26.55 -8.20 -5.74
CA ALA A 544 -25.10 -8.32 -5.89
C ALA A 544 -24.69 -8.71 -7.33
N ILE A 545 -25.49 -9.55 -7.99
CA ILE A 545 -25.36 -9.87 -9.42
C ILE A 545 -26.68 -9.53 -10.13
N ALA A 546 -26.61 -8.66 -11.14
CA ALA A 546 -27.75 -8.26 -11.97
C ALA A 546 -27.45 -8.50 -13.45
N ALA A 547 -28.12 -9.49 -14.06
CA ALA A 547 -27.87 -9.87 -15.45
C ALA A 547 -29.11 -10.41 -16.19
N ASN A 548 -29.12 -10.29 -17.53
CA ASN A 548 -30.24 -10.73 -18.35
C ASN A 548 -30.30 -12.25 -18.63
N ASN A 549 -29.16 -12.95 -18.64
CA ASN A 549 -29.10 -14.43 -18.64
C ASN A 549 -27.85 -14.91 -17.88
N MET A 550 -28.03 -15.84 -16.93
CA MET A 550 -27.00 -16.24 -15.98
C MET A 550 -26.95 -17.77 -15.80
N THR A 551 -25.76 -18.31 -15.52
CA THR A 551 -25.56 -19.70 -15.07
C THR A 551 -24.74 -19.69 -13.79
N LEU A 552 -25.21 -20.40 -12.75
CA LEU A 552 -24.57 -20.48 -11.44
C LEU A 552 -24.29 -21.94 -11.05
N THR A 553 -23.03 -22.24 -10.76
CA THR A 553 -22.52 -23.59 -10.47
C THR A 553 -21.64 -23.55 -9.23
N LEU A 554 -21.98 -24.28 -8.16
CA LEU A 554 -21.25 -24.27 -6.88
C LEU A 554 -21.07 -22.88 -6.25
N THR A 555 -21.87 -21.88 -6.66
CA THR A 555 -21.75 -20.48 -6.24
C THR A 555 -22.31 -20.27 -4.83
N THR A 556 -21.62 -19.49 -4.01
CA THR A 556 -22.11 -19.05 -2.68
C THR A 556 -22.45 -17.56 -2.73
N VAL A 557 -23.63 -17.18 -2.23
CA VAL A 557 -24.10 -15.79 -2.15
C VAL A 557 -24.63 -15.56 -0.74
N THR A 558 -24.01 -14.67 0.04
CA THR A 558 -24.29 -14.54 1.49
C THR A 558 -24.27 -13.10 1.99
N ASP A 559 -25.24 -12.69 2.81
CA ASP A 559 -25.26 -11.39 3.52
C ASP A 559 -25.06 -10.13 2.63
N ASN A 560 -25.53 -10.15 1.37
CA ASN A 560 -25.45 -9.01 0.45
C ASN A 560 -26.64 -8.05 0.68
N VAL A 561 -26.42 -6.73 0.57
CA VAL A 561 -27.42 -5.71 0.92
C VAL A 561 -28.14 -5.20 -0.32
N GLY A 562 -29.39 -5.62 -0.49
CA GLY A 562 -30.26 -5.19 -1.60
C GLY A 562 -31.69 -5.74 -1.43
N THR A 563 -32.61 -5.33 -2.30
CA THR A 563 -34.00 -5.85 -2.27
C THR A 563 -34.08 -7.34 -2.60
N HIS A 564 -33.14 -7.86 -3.39
CA HIS A 564 -32.99 -9.27 -3.75
C HIS A 564 -31.49 -9.67 -3.75
N ALA A 565 -31.20 -10.97 -3.65
CA ALA A 565 -29.83 -11.50 -3.77
C ALA A 565 -29.38 -11.73 -5.23
N LEU A 566 -30.33 -11.90 -6.17
CA LEU A 566 -30.10 -12.02 -7.62
C LEU A 566 -31.23 -11.32 -8.39
N GLU A 567 -30.90 -10.45 -9.35
CA GLU A 567 -31.88 -9.71 -10.16
C GLU A 567 -31.86 -10.15 -11.62
N TRP A 568 -33.05 -10.13 -12.24
CA TRP A 568 -33.25 -10.39 -13.66
C TRP A 568 -34.14 -9.31 -14.29
N THR A 569 -33.59 -8.57 -15.24
CA THR A 569 -34.23 -7.41 -15.89
C THR A 569 -34.94 -7.74 -17.22
N GLY A 570 -34.97 -9.02 -17.60
CA GLY A 570 -35.56 -9.50 -18.86
C GLY A 570 -37.08 -9.69 -18.81
N THR A 571 -37.68 -9.99 -19.98
CA THR A 571 -39.14 -10.19 -20.13
C THR A 571 -39.56 -11.59 -20.63
N GLY A 572 -38.62 -12.53 -20.81
CA GLY A 572 -38.88 -13.90 -21.27
C GLY A 572 -38.37 -14.99 -20.32
N LEU A 573 -39.25 -15.88 -19.85
CA LEU A 573 -39.04 -16.88 -18.77
C LEU A 573 -38.02 -18.01 -19.09
N ALA A 574 -36.75 -17.68 -19.37
CA ALA A 574 -35.74 -18.64 -19.82
C ALA A 574 -34.30 -18.44 -19.27
N GLY A 575 -34.09 -17.48 -18.36
CA GLY A 575 -32.75 -16.91 -18.08
C GLY A 575 -31.90 -17.53 -16.95
N PHE A 576 -32.33 -18.62 -16.31
CA PHE A 576 -31.59 -19.25 -15.19
C PHE A 576 -31.44 -20.76 -15.37
N ASP A 577 -30.22 -21.27 -15.18
CA ASP A 577 -29.91 -22.67 -14.96
C ASP A 577 -29.09 -22.79 -13.65
N PHE A 578 -29.65 -23.49 -12.65
CA PHE A 578 -29.05 -23.65 -11.32
C PHE A 578 -28.52 -25.08 -11.19
N ILE A 579 -27.19 -25.24 -11.22
CA ILE A 579 -26.57 -26.57 -11.05
C ILE A 579 -26.39 -26.88 -9.56
N THR A 580 -25.90 -25.91 -8.79
CA THR A 580 -25.88 -25.87 -7.31
C THR A 580 -25.56 -24.44 -6.88
N ALA A 581 -26.24 -23.92 -5.86
CA ALA A 581 -25.89 -22.64 -5.24
C ALA A 581 -26.33 -22.62 -3.77
N SER A 582 -25.57 -21.93 -2.92
CA SER A 582 -25.94 -21.65 -1.52
C SER A 582 -26.29 -20.17 -1.39
N VAL A 583 -27.55 -19.87 -1.05
CA VAL A 583 -28.02 -18.49 -0.81
C VAL A 583 -28.52 -18.41 0.63
N ILE A 584 -27.88 -17.56 1.43
CA ILE A 584 -28.17 -17.35 2.86
C ILE A 584 -28.15 -15.84 3.11
N GLY A 585 -29.17 -15.28 3.78
CA GLY A 585 -29.17 -13.86 4.13
C GLY A 585 -30.51 -13.36 4.66
N ASP A 586 -30.46 -12.52 5.68
CA ASP A 586 -31.63 -11.89 6.29
C ASP A 586 -32.07 -10.67 5.46
N ASN A 587 -33.34 -10.65 5.04
CA ASN A 587 -33.91 -9.57 4.24
C ASN A 587 -34.49 -8.50 5.17
N VAL A 588 -33.93 -7.28 5.17
CA VAL A 588 -34.37 -6.18 6.06
C VAL A 588 -34.98 -5.02 5.27
N GLY A 589 -36.28 -5.12 5.01
CA GLY A 589 -37.08 -4.11 4.29
C GLY A 589 -37.52 -4.56 2.89
N GLY A 590 -38.76 -4.35 2.43
CA GLY A 590 -39.94 -3.82 3.14
C GLY A 590 -41.24 -4.08 2.36
N ASN A 591 -42.37 -4.18 3.08
CA ASN A 591 -43.76 -4.25 2.58
C ASN A 591 -44.02 -4.97 1.23
N CYS A 592 -44.09 -6.30 1.24
CA CYS A 592 -44.60 -7.05 0.10
C CYS A 592 -46.11 -6.82 -0.15
N ALA A 593 -46.48 -6.30 -1.31
CA ALA A 593 -47.81 -6.50 -1.89
C ALA A 593 -47.78 -7.72 -2.83
N PRO A 594 -48.76 -8.65 -2.78
CA PRO A 594 -48.67 -9.91 -3.50
C PRO A 594 -48.88 -9.74 -5.02
N SER A 595 -47.84 -10.01 -5.81
CA SER A 595 -47.97 -10.16 -7.27
C SER A 595 -48.30 -11.61 -7.65
N THR A 596 -49.19 -11.80 -8.62
CA THR A 596 -49.84 -13.10 -8.87
C THR A 596 -49.08 -13.98 -9.88
N ALA A 597 -47.93 -14.52 -9.49
CA ALA A 597 -47.25 -15.60 -10.25
C ALA A 597 -46.39 -16.49 -9.34
N PRO A 598 -46.45 -17.83 -9.46
CA PRO A 598 -45.63 -18.74 -8.65
C PRO A 598 -44.20 -18.84 -9.19
N ARG A 599 -43.20 -18.64 -8.32
CA ARG A 599 -41.80 -19.02 -8.57
C ARG A 599 -41.45 -20.25 -7.73
N GLN A 600 -40.70 -21.21 -8.29
CA GLN A 600 -40.35 -22.47 -7.62
C GLN A 600 -38.92 -22.38 -7.07
N PHE A 601 -38.77 -22.50 -5.75
CA PHE A 601 -37.46 -22.77 -5.13
C PHE A 601 -37.22 -24.28 -5.10
N PHE A 602 -36.05 -24.71 -5.58
CA PHE A 602 -35.56 -26.09 -5.44
C PHE A 602 -34.36 -26.11 -4.51
N THR A 603 -34.58 -26.50 -3.26
CA THR A 603 -33.50 -26.82 -2.31
C THR A 603 -33.28 -28.34 -2.26
N GLN A 604 -32.03 -28.81 -2.42
CA GLN A 604 -31.65 -30.19 -2.14
C GLN A 604 -30.58 -30.23 -1.04
N SER A 605 -31.05 -30.50 0.18
CA SER A 605 -30.36 -31.17 1.30
C SER A 605 -28.83 -30.98 1.45
N GLY A 606 -28.32 -30.29 2.47
CA GLY A 606 -28.99 -29.52 3.54
C GLY A 606 -28.29 -29.62 4.90
N GLY A 607 -28.75 -28.82 5.87
CA GLY A 607 -28.23 -28.80 7.24
C GLY A 607 -29.16 -28.05 8.20
N TYR A 608 -30.01 -28.80 8.92
CA TYR A 608 -30.83 -28.37 10.07
C TYR A 608 -31.68 -27.09 9.94
N ASN A 609 -32.96 -27.25 9.55
CA ASN A 609 -34.01 -26.35 10.02
C ASN A 609 -34.13 -26.43 11.56
N VAL A 610 -34.44 -25.30 12.19
CA VAL A 610 -35.11 -25.25 13.50
C VAL A 610 -36.46 -24.56 13.31
N GLU A 611 -37.47 -25.33 12.91
CA GLU A 611 -38.87 -24.91 12.95
C GLU A 611 -39.57 -25.58 14.14
N ASP A 612 -40.04 -24.78 15.11
CA ASP A 612 -41.46 -24.69 15.47
C ASP A 612 -41.63 -23.62 16.57
N GLY A 613 -42.70 -22.80 16.52
CA GLY A 613 -42.82 -21.70 17.48
C GLY A 613 -44.02 -20.73 17.45
N ASP A 614 -45.00 -20.92 16.55
CA ASP A 614 -46.27 -20.15 16.47
C ASP A 614 -46.17 -18.62 16.19
N SER A 615 -47.05 -17.99 15.40
CA SER A 615 -48.04 -18.51 14.44
C SER A 615 -48.53 -17.38 13.51
N CYS A 616 -49.20 -17.76 12.41
CA CYS A 616 -49.94 -16.91 11.45
C CYS A 616 -50.79 -15.79 12.10
N GLY A 617 -51.12 -14.68 11.43
CA GLY A 617 -51.00 -14.32 10.01
C GLY A 617 -52.34 -13.80 9.46
N PHE A 618 -52.33 -12.94 8.44
CA PHE A 618 -53.54 -12.40 7.80
C PHE A 618 -53.37 -12.31 6.27
N ASP A 619 -54.24 -12.99 5.55
CA ASP A 619 -54.53 -12.78 4.12
C ASP A 619 -55.98 -12.29 3.98
N ALA A 620 -56.31 -11.64 2.86
CA ALA A 620 -57.51 -10.83 2.72
C ALA A 620 -58.65 -11.49 1.93
N ALA A 621 -59.88 -11.05 2.23
CA ALA A 621 -61.14 -11.40 1.56
C ALA A 621 -61.56 -12.89 1.64
N THR A 622 -62.70 -13.20 2.23
CA THR A 622 -63.95 -12.90 1.52
C THR A 622 -65.21 -12.85 2.40
N ASP A 623 -66.26 -12.32 1.75
CA ASP A 623 -67.68 -12.40 2.09
C ASP A 623 -68.27 -11.30 3.00
N LEU A 624 -69.55 -11.04 2.76
CA LEU A 624 -70.37 -9.99 3.37
C LEU A 624 -71.19 -10.59 4.52
N VAL A 625 -71.37 -9.86 5.62
CA VAL A 625 -72.70 -9.67 6.23
C VAL A 625 -72.71 -8.52 7.24
N ASP A 626 -73.90 -7.94 7.37
CA ASP A 626 -74.32 -6.81 8.20
C ASP A 626 -74.55 -7.19 9.69
N GLN A 627 -74.94 -6.21 10.52
CA GLN A 627 -75.24 -6.26 11.97
C GLN A 627 -73.98 -6.26 12.87
N ALA A 628 -73.63 -5.25 13.66
CA ALA A 628 -74.33 -4.23 14.48
C ALA A 628 -74.63 -4.64 15.93
N ASP A 629 -74.28 -3.70 16.83
CA ASP A 629 -74.69 -3.53 18.23
C ASP A 629 -74.06 -4.44 19.33
N LEU A 630 -74.09 -3.91 20.57
CA LEU A 630 -73.62 -4.47 21.86
C LEU A 630 -72.08 -4.62 22.05
N GLY A 631 -71.42 -4.05 23.06
CA GLY A 631 -71.85 -3.05 24.06
C GLY A 631 -70.98 -3.02 25.35
N LEU A 632 -71.20 -1.99 26.19
CA LEU A 632 -70.78 -1.80 27.60
C LEU A 632 -69.39 -1.21 27.94
N ASP A 633 -69.40 0.11 28.14
CA ASP A 633 -68.84 0.94 29.23
C ASP A 633 -67.35 0.91 29.67
N PRO A 634 -66.69 2.10 29.74
CA PRO A 634 -65.44 2.33 30.45
C PRO A 634 -65.63 2.92 31.88
N ILE A 635 -64.67 2.68 32.77
CA ILE A 635 -64.51 3.35 34.08
C ILE A 635 -63.03 3.78 34.18
N SER A 636 -62.69 5.06 33.98
CA SER A 636 -62.91 6.22 34.87
C SER A 636 -61.96 6.28 36.09
N ALA A 637 -60.93 7.12 36.00
CA ALA A 637 -60.68 8.20 36.98
C ALA A 637 -59.64 9.20 36.44
N GLY A 638 -59.92 10.51 36.58
CA GLY A 638 -58.91 11.58 36.54
C GLY A 638 -58.46 11.97 37.97
N PRO A 639 -57.94 13.20 38.24
CA PRO A 639 -57.97 14.38 37.37
C PRO A 639 -56.63 15.14 37.19
N SER A 640 -56.59 16.05 36.21
CA SER A 640 -55.63 17.16 36.10
C SER A 640 -55.85 18.22 37.21
N PRO A 641 -54.99 19.26 37.36
CA PRO A 641 -55.30 20.52 36.65
C PRO A 641 -54.10 21.49 36.37
N ILE A 642 -54.36 22.54 35.56
CA ILE A 642 -53.75 23.92 35.63
C ILE A 642 -52.26 24.05 35.22
N VAL A 643 -51.80 25.03 34.40
CA VAL A 643 -52.45 26.12 33.60
C VAL A 643 -51.51 26.64 32.49
N ASP A 644 -52.06 27.30 31.47
CA ASP A 644 -51.36 28.16 30.48
C ASP A 644 -51.75 29.64 30.69
N PRO A 645 -50.83 30.62 30.57
CA PRO A 645 -51.04 31.65 29.53
C PRO A 645 -49.77 32.32 28.92
N GLY A 646 -49.39 31.89 27.71
CA GLY A 646 -49.20 32.70 26.47
C GLY A 646 -48.32 33.99 26.34
N LEU A 647 -48.31 34.48 25.09
CA LEU A 647 -47.86 35.80 24.55
C LEU A 647 -46.35 36.07 24.30
N ASP A 648 -45.88 35.79 23.07
CA ASP A 648 -45.70 36.75 21.94
C ASP A 648 -45.46 38.27 22.24
N PRO A 649 -44.74 39.06 21.41
CA PRO A 649 -43.63 38.78 20.46
C PRO A 649 -42.33 39.57 20.76
N ASP A 650 -41.24 39.29 20.05
CA ASP A 650 -40.32 40.26 19.39
C ASP A 650 -39.00 39.56 18.96
N GLY A 651 -38.41 39.93 17.82
CA GLY A 651 -37.20 39.27 17.30
C GLY A 651 -36.17 40.20 16.66
N VAL A 652 -34.92 40.14 17.15
CA VAL A 652 -33.73 40.71 16.48
C VAL A 652 -32.46 39.89 16.77
N GLY A 653 -31.82 39.36 15.72
CA GLY A 653 -30.36 39.33 15.52
C GLY A 653 -29.40 38.53 16.43
N ARG A 654 -28.82 37.46 15.85
CA ARG A 654 -27.42 36.97 15.99
C ARG A 654 -26.80 36.72 17.40
N VAL A 655 -26.85 35.46 17.84
CA VAL A 655 -25.71 34.49 18.01
C VAL A 655 -24.28 35.10 18.04
N PRO A 656 -23.34 34.68 18.94
CA PRO A 656 -23.25 33.43 19.75
C PRO A 656 -23.24 33.72 21.30
N THR A 657 -22.70 32.96 22.28
CA THR A 657 -21.70 31.85 22.34
C THR A 657 -21.80 30.99 23.63
N VAL A 658 -21.10 29.85 23.60
CA VAL A 658 -20.64 28.88 24.64
C VAL A 658 -19.87 29.61 25.78
N ASP A 659 -19.81 29.19 27.07
CA ASP A 659 -19.48 27.86 27.63
C ASP A 659 -19.90 27.60 29.11
N GLY A 660 -19.84 26.33 29.55
CA GLY A 660 -19.29 25.89 30.86
C GLY A 660 -20.17 25.87 32.12
N LEU A 661 -20.58 24.68 32.60
CA LEU A 661 -19.86 23.90 33.66
C LEU A 661 -20.74 22.79 34.30
N LEU A 662 -20.10 21.71 34.78
CA LEU A 662 -20.69 20.55 35.45
C LEU A 662 -21.38 20.86 36.79
N ASP A 663 -22.30 19.99 37.25
CA ASP A 663 -22.02 19.00 38.32
C ASP A 663 -23.19 18.01 38.55
N GLY A 664 -22.99 16.89 39.29
CA GLY A 664 -24.13 16.26 40.01
C GLY A 664 -24.38 14.73 40.04
N LEU A 665 -23.37 13.87 39.93
CA LEU A 665 -23.28 12.52 40.56
C LEU A 665 -24.55 11.63 40.81
N ILE A 666 -24.66 10.59 39.98
CA ILE A 666 -25.07 9.17 40.23
C ILE A 666 -25.35 8.74 41.70
N PRO A 667 -26.40 7.92 41.94
CA PRO A 667 -26.16 6.63 42.60
C PRO A 667 -26.83 5.38 41.95
N VAL A 668 -25.99 4.37 41.71
CA VAL A 668 -26.19 2.89 41.69
C VAL A 668 -27.44 2.32 42.41
N ALA A 669 -28.02 1.15 42.06
CA ALA A 669 -27.76 0.06 41.08
C ALA A 669 -29.11 -0.68 40.79
N THR A 670 -29.31 -1.74 39.97
CA THR A 670 -28.51 -2.95 39.58
C THR A 670 -28.94 -3.52 38.20
N CYS A 671 -28.13 -4.43 37.64
CA CYS A 671 -28.25 -5.13 36.33
C CYS A 671 -29.57 -5.96 36.14
N ILE A 672 -30.00 -6.40 34.93
CA ILE A 672 -29.30 -7.27 33.95
C ILE A 672 -29.83 -7.11 32.48
N SER A 673 -28.89 -7.07 31.51
CA SER A 673 -28.90 -7.32 30.03
C SER A 673 -30.16 -7.19 29.14
N GLY A 674 -30.04 -6.62 27.92
CA GLY A 674 -31.12 -6.68 26.92
C GLY A 674 -30.99 -6.11 25.47
N PHE A 675 -29.79 -5.85 24.90
CA PHE A 675 -29.52 -5.60 23.45
C PHE A 675 -30.14 -4.36 22.71
N ARG A 676 -29.26 -3.52 22.13
CA ARG A 676 -29.37 -2.62 20.94
C ARG A 676 -27.94 -2.09 20.68
N LEU A 677 -27.38 -2.02 19.47
CA LEU A 677 -27.77 -1.29 18.23
C LEU A 677 -27.64 0.24 18.37
N ASP A 678 -26.65 0.80 17.66
CA ASP A 678 -26.70 1.97 16.73
C ASP A 678 -25.24 2.21 16.27
N VAL A 679 -24.91 2.09 14.98
CA VAL A 679 -24.82 3.17 13.98
C VAL A 679 -23.78 4.26 14.33
N VAL A 680 -22.73 4.35 13.51
CA VAL A 680 -21.70 5.40 13.54
C VAL A 680 -21.92 6.35 12.35
N THR A 681 -21.70 7.65 12.56
CA THR A 681 -21.59 8.67 11.50
C THR A 681 -20.39 9.58 11.82
N THR A 682 -19.69 10.02 10.79
CA THR A 682 -18.36 10.62 10.84
C THR A 682 -18.30 12.13 11.15
N ASP A 683 -17.07 12.58 11.40
CA ASP A 683 -16.50 13.93 11.28
C ASP A 683 -16.93 15.08 12.21
N GLN A 684 -15.94 15.94 12.53
CA GLN A 684 -15.89 17.34 12.11
C GLN A 684 -14.46 17.93 12.22
N TRP A 685 -14.05 18.76 11.27
CA TRP A 685 -12.77 19.49 11.28
C TRP A 685 -12.81 20.76 12.16
N ALA A 686 -11.75 20.93 12.97
CA ALA A 686 -10.95 22.15 13.24
C ALA A 686 -11.55 23.56 13.55
N ASN A 687 -10.72 24.34 14.28
CA ASN A 687 -10.56 25.81 14.29
C ASN A 687 -11.36 26.72 15.27
N LEU A 688 -10.67 27.06 16.37
CA LEU A 688 -10.26 28.42 16.82
C LEU A 688 -11.28 29.57 16.96
N ARG A 689 -11.31 30.21 18.15
CA ARG A 689 -11.73 31.62 18.35
C ARG A 689 -10.90 32.34 19.44
N PRO A 690 -10.65 33.67 19.35
CA PRO A 690 -9.78 34.39 20.28
C PRO A 690 -10.49 35.38 21.26
N GLY A 691 -9.90 35.55 22.46
CA GLY A 691 -9.51 36.89 22.94
C GLY A 691 -10.41 37.71 23.89
N GLY A 692 -10.26 37.49 25.21
CA GLY A 692 -10.28 38.57 26.23
C GLY A 692 -11.62 38.93 26.91
N ALA A 693 -11.63 39.59 28.08
CA ALA A 693 -10.51 39.93 28.99
C ALA A 693 -10.97 40.35 30.41
N GLY A 694 -10.11 40.13 31.42
CA GLY A 694 -9.87 41.11 32.50
C GLY A 694 -10.43 40.86 33.91
N CYS A 695 -9.60 40.30 34.80
CA CYS A 695 -9.37 40.79 36.19
C CYS A 695 -8.20 40.04 36.88
N GLU A 696 -7.03 40.66 36.96
CA GLU A 696 -5.88 40.26 37.80
C GLU A 696 -5.92 40.97 39.18
N PRO A 697 -4.88 40.94 40.07
CA PRO A 697 -3.68 40.10 40.13
C PRO A 697 -3.40 39.47 41.52
N GLY A 698 -2.45 38.52 41.60
CA GLY A 698 -1.88 38.06 42.88
C GLY A 698 -1.06 36.77 42.80
N ALA A 699 0.23 36.87 42.48
CA ALA A 699 1.10 35.72 42.22
C ALA A 699 1.55 34.97 43.49
N LEU A 700 1.80 33.65 43.32
CA LEU A 700 2.71 32.86 44.14
C LEU A 700 3.40 31.82 43.25
N GLU A 701 4.72 31.93 43.09
CA GLU A 701 5.51 30.96 42.33
C GLU A 701 5.65 29.62 43.08
N ILE A 702 5.41 28.52 42.38
CA ILE A 702 6.07 27.23 42.61
C ILE A 702 6.51 26.75 41.23
N GLY A 703 7.79 26.38 41.10
CA GLY A 703 8.42 26.17 39.78
C GLY A 703 7.87 24.98 39.01
N VAL A 704 7.69 25.18 37.69
CA VAL A 704 7.50 24.10 36.71
C VAL A 704 8.89 23.56 36.32
N PRO A 705 9.04 22.24 36.06
CA PRO A 705 10.22 21.71 35.36
C PRO A 705 10.40 22.35 33.97
N ALA A 706 11.58 22.18 33.39
CA ALA A 706 11.88 22.72 32.06
C ALA A 706 11.06 22.03 30.95
N ASP A 707 10.84 22.80 29.89
CA ASP A 707 10.15 22.44 28.66
C ASP A 707 11.21 22.03 27.61
N PRO A 708 11.20 20.80 27.05
CA PRO A 708 12.03 20.43 25.92
C PRO A 708 11.32 20.80 24.60
N ASP A 709 11.98 21.69 23.87
CA ASP A 709 11.52 22.49 22.73
C ASP A 709 10.69 21.76 21.63
N PRO A 710 9.58 22.36 21.12
CA PRO A 710 8.88 21.90 19.93
C PRO A 710 9.29 22.64 18.63
N ASP A 711 10.36 23.45 18.62
CA ASP A 711 10.87 24.16 17.43
C ASP A 711 12.25 23.60 17.00
N PRO A 712 12.46 23.14 15.75
CA PRO A 712 13.74 22.59 15.30
C PRO A 712 14.78 23.68 14.97
N ASP A 713 15.30 24.36 15.99
CA ASP A 713 16.55 25.14 15.87
C ASP A 713 17.70 24.14 15.58
N PRO A 714 18.57 24.37 14.57
CA PRO A 714 19.58 23.38 14.17
C PRO A 714 20.67 23.21 15.23
N ASP A 715 20.52 22.19 16.06
CA ASP A 715 21.38 21.93 17.23
C ASP A 715 22.88 21.82 16.87
N PRO A 716 23.82 22.34 17.71
CA PRO A 716 25.24 22.37 17.39
C PRO A 716 25.95 21.00 17.42
N ALA A 717 25.74 20.20 16.36
CA ALA A 717 26.47 19.00 15.95
C ALA A 717 27.46 18.42 17.00
N GLY A 718 26.92 17.72 18.00
CA GLY A 718 27.74 17.14 19.07
C GLY A 718 27.00 16.56 20.28
N GLN A 719 25.72 16.91 20.49
CA GLN A 719 24.87 16.24 21.48
C GLN A 719 24.27 14.92 20.94
N LEU A 720 23.91 14.03 21.85
CA LEU A 720 23.37 12.69 21.60
C LEU A 720 22.13 12.49 22.47
N ASP A 721 21.17 13.38 22.31
CA ASP A 721 19.95 13.36 23.11
C ASP A 721 19.17 12.05 22.82
N ASP A 722 18.62 11.46 23.88
CA ASP A 722 17.93 10.15 23.91
C ASP A 722 18.71 8.91 23.40
N ALA A 723 20.04 9.00 23.26
CA ALA A 723 20.89 7.85 22.93
C ALA A 723 21.29 7.01 24.15
N ALA A 724 21.23 5.68 24.04
CA ALA A 724 21.53 4.73 25.12
C ALA A 724 22.49 3.60 24.70
N ARG A 725 23.28 3.09 25.67
CA ARG A 725 24.16 1.91 25.50
C ARG A 725 23.54 0.67 26.16
N PHE A 726 23.74 -0.50 25.57
CA PHE A 726 23.33 -1.78 26.17
C PHE A 726 24.31 -2.25 27.25
N VAL A 727 23.80 -2.73 28.37
CA VAL A 727 24.55 -3.44 29.41
C VAL A 727 24.05 -4.88 29.50
N PRO A 728 24.85 -5.87 29.05
CA PRO A 728 24.46 -7.28 29.10
C PRO A 728 24.43 -7.82 30.53
N VAL A 729 23.41 -8.62 30.84
CA VAL A 729 23.21 -9.26 32.15
C VAL A 729 23.12 -10.78 31.97
N ALA A 730 23.71 -11.55 32.89
CA ALA A 730 23.58 -13.01 32.88
C ALA A 730 22.10 -13.41 33.16
N PRO A 731 21.43 -14.22 32.31
CA PRO A 731 19.98 -14.35 32.33
C PRO A 731 19.36 -14.71 33.69
N VAL A 732 18.51 -13.81 34.21
CA VAL A 732 17.92 -13.94 35.56
C VAL A 732 16.45 -13.52 35.59
N ARG A 733 15.62 -14.25 36.35
CA ARG A 733 14.18 -14.01 36.43
C ARG A 733 13.86 -12.78 37.28
N LEU A 734 13.24 -11.77 36.66
CA LEU A 734 12.68 -10.61 37.34
C LEU A 734 11.38 -10.98 38.08
N PHE A 735 10.46 -11.64 37.36
CA PHE A 735 9.15 -12.00 37.86
C PHE A 735 8.66 -13.36 37.34
N ASP A 736 7.77 -13.99 38.09
CA ASP A 736 7.00 -15.16 37.66
C ASP A 736 5.64 -15.13 38.36
N THR A 737 4.56 -15.04 37.59
CA THR A 737 3.19 -14.90 38.13
C THR A 737 2.63 -16.19 38.73
N ARG A 738 3.30 -17.33 38.55
CA ARG A 738 2.83 -18.62 39.08
C ARG A 738 3.00 -18.68 40.60
N ASP A 739 1.98 -19.19 41.28
CA ASP A 739 1.88 -19.20 42.75
C ASP A 739 2.92 -20.12 43.43
N ASP A 740 3.44 -21.11 42.70
CA ASP A 740 4.44 -22.08 43.16
C ASP A 740 5.90 -21.66 42.89
N GLU A 741 6.12 -20.57 42.14
CA GLU A 741 7.45 -20.09 41.78
C GLU A 741 8.00 -19.02 42.74
N PRO A 742 9.31 -19.03 43.06
CA PRO A 742 9.90 -18.19 44.10
C PRO A 742 10.25 -16.77 43.65
N ALA A 743 10.09 -16.44 42.36
CA ALA A 743 10.38 -15.11 41.83
C ALA A 743 9.40 -14.04 42.35
N ALA A 744 9.81 -12.77 42.27
CA ALA A 744 9.02 -11.62 42.72
C ALA A 744 7.89 -11.25 41.73
N GLY A 745 7.22 -10.13 42.00
CA GLY A 745 6.16 -9.58 41.15
C GLY A 745 4.74 -10.01 41.55
N PRO A 746 3.73 -9.66 40.71
CA PRO A 746 2.35 -10.12 40.86
C PRO A 746 2.25 -11.66 40.88
N LYS A 747 1.19 -12.20 41.49
CA LYS A 747 0.92 -13.64 41.60
C LYS A 747 -0.52 -13.98 41.25
N GLY A 748 -0.73 -15.19 40.74
CA GLY A 748 -1.99 -15.67 40.18
C GLY A 748 -2.01 -15.63 38.64
N LEU A 749 -3.10 -16.13 38.06
CA LEU A 749 -3.36 -16.01 36.62
C LEU A 749 -3.73 -14.56 36.28
N VAL A 750 -3.13 -13.96 35.25
CA VAL A 750 -3.64 -12.69 34.69
C VAL A 750 -4.92 -13.02 33.94
N ALA A 751 -6.01 -12.38 34.31
CA ALA A 751 -7.33 -12.64 33.74
C ALA A 751 -7.41 -12.20 32.26
N PRO A 752 -8.38 -12.71 31.48
CA PRO A 752 -8.73 -12.15 30.18
C PRO A 752 -9.00 -10.65 30.25
N ASP A 753 -8.75 -9.95 29.15
CA ASP A 753 -8.98 -8.52 28.95
C ASP A 753 -8.46 -7.64 30.10
N SER A 754 -7.30 -8.01 30.67
CA SER A 754 -6.70 -7.40 31.87
C SER A 754 -5.19 -7.18 31.71
N SER A 755 -4.63 -6.28 32.52
CA SER A 755 -3.20 -5.99 32.57
C SER A 755 -2.61 -6.11 33.99
N ILE A 756 -1.27 -6.24 34.05
CA ILE A 756 -0.47 -6.15 35.28
C ILE A 756 0.76 -5.26 35.05
N ASP A 757 1.19 -4.56 36.10
CA ASP A 757 2.51 -3.92 36.11
C ASP A 757 3.57 -4.83 36.73
N VAL A 758 4.74 -4.92 36.11
CA VAL A 758 5.91 -5.62 36.65
C VAL A 758 7.02 -4.62 36.97
N GLN A 759 7.69 -4.80 38.12
CA GLN A 759 8.85 -3.99 38.50
C GLN A 759 10.07 -4.46 37.72
N ILE A 760 10.72 -3.54 37.01
CA ILE A 760 11.93 -3.79 36.23
C ILE A 760 13.16 -3.26 36.99
N THR A 761 13.16 -1.97 37.32
CA THR A 761 14.33 -1.35 37.94
C THR A 761 14.49 -1.71 39.41
N GLY A 762 15.74 -1.77 39.88
CA GLY A 762 16.09 -2.22 41.23
C GLY A 762 15.94 -3.73 41.45
N VAL A 763 15.64 -4.51 40.39
CA VAL A 763 15.43 -5.96 40.42
C VAL A 763 16.38 -6.62 39.41
N GLY A 764 16.84 -7.84 39.70
CA GLY A 764 17.64 -8.66 38.76
C GLY A 764 19.01 -8.09 38.33
N GLY A 765 19.44 -6.96 38.88
CA GLY A 765 20.65 -6.26 38.44
C GLY A 765 20.40 -5.09 37.48
N VAL A 766 19.14 -4.81 37.12
CA VAL A 766 18.76 -3.57 36.41
C VAL A 766 18.84 -2.40 37.41
N PRO A 767 19.57 -1.32 37.11
CA PRO A 767 19.71 -0.16 37.99
C PRO A 767 18.42 0.68 38.03
N ASN A 768 18.39 1.75 38.83
CA ASN A 768 17.19 2.58 39.02
C ASN A 768 16.96 3.60 37.89
N ASP A 769 18.01 3.81 37.11
CA ASP A 769 18.27 4.83 36.10
C ASP A 769 18.46 4.24 34.70
N ALA A 770 18.13 2.95 34.50
CA ALA A 770 17.99 2.37 33.17
C ALA A 770 16.70 2.85 32.49
N VAL A 771 16.79 3.17 31.19
CA VAL A 771 15.68 3.73 30.39
C VAL A 771 14.92 2.71 29.56
N ALA A 772 15.55 1.58 29.21
CA ALA A 772 14.88 0.46 28.55
C ALA A 772 15.43 -0.88 29.05
N VAL A 773 14.63 -1.96 28.90
CA VAL A 773 15.01 -3.32 29.28
C VAL A 773 14.92 -4.26 28.09
N VAL A 774 15.88 -5.19 27.98
CA VAL A 774 15.79 -6.35 27.08
C VAL A 774 15.54 -7.58 27.95
N MET A 775 14.37 -8.18 27.80
CA MET A 775 13.97 -9.37 28.58
C MET A 775 13.22 -10.38 27.73
N ASN A 776 13.44 -11.67 27.99
CA ASN A 776 12.63 -12.74 27.42
C ASN A 776 11.38 -12.92 28.27
N VAL A 777 10.21 -12.62 27.71
CA VAL A 777 8.93 -12.81 28.38
C VAL A 777 8.28 -14.09 27.86
N ALA A 778 7.94 -14.99 28.77
CA ALA A 778 7.20 -16.21 28.48
C ALA A 778 5.73 -16.04 28.90
N ALA A 779 4.82 -16.10 27.93
CA ALA A 779 3.41 -16.37 28.17
C ALA A 779 3.23 -17.88 28.39
N ILE A 780 2.71 -18.27 29.55
CA ILE A 780 2.69 -19.64 30.08
C ILE A 780 1.24 -20.06 30.35
N ASN A 781 0.88 -21.26 29.92
CA ASN A 781 -0.44 -21.88 30.12
C ASN A 781 -1.60 -20.95 29.72
N ALA A 782 -1.55 -20.39 28.51
CA ALA A 782 -2.60 -19.52 27.97
C ALA A 782 -4.01 -20.13 28.14
N THR A 783 -5.00 -19.37 28.62
CA THR A 783 -6.36 -19.93 28.81
C THR A 783 -7.15 -20.08 27.50
N ASN A 784 -6.86 -19.26 26.48
CA ASN A 784 -7.29 -19.49 25.10
C ASN A 784 -6.35 -18.77 24.10
N GLY A 785 -6.56 -18.97 22.79
CA GLY A 785 -5.82 -18.25 21.76
C GLY A 785 -6.20 -16.77 21.63
N GLY A 786 -5.21 -15.90 21.56
CA GLY A 786 -5.29 -14.43 21.56
C GLY A 786 -3.90 -13.81 21.75
N PHE A 787 -3.82 -12.49 21.95
CA PHE A 787 -2.54 -11.77 22.00
C PHE A 787 -2.15 -11.22 23.39
N VAL A 788 -0.91 -10.73 23.46
CA VAL A 788 -0.24 -10.07 24.60
C VAL A 788 0.43 -8.80 24.08
N THR A 789 0.32 -7.70 24.84
CA THR A 789 0.97 -6.42 24.55
C THR A 789 1.81 -5.99 25.76
N ILE A 790 3.01 -5.47 25.52
CA ILE A 790 3.99 -5.10 26.55
C ILE A 790 4.55 -3.71 26.26
N TRP A 791 4.45 -2.77 27.21
CA TRP A 791 4.79 -1.36 27.01
C TRP A 791 5.20 -0.64 28.30
N ALA A 792 5.71 0.59 28.18
CA ALA A 792 6.11 1.41 29.32
C ALA A 792 4.92 1.77 30.23
N THR A 793 4.99 1.43 31.52
CA THR A 793 3.90 1.73 32.47
C THR A 793 3.61 3.23 32.52
N GLY A 794 2.35 3.60 32.35
CA GLY A 794 1.90 5.00 32.37
C GLY A 794 1.71 5.63 30.99
N GLN A 795 2.27 5.02 29.92
CA GLN A 795 1.90 5.36 28.55
C GLN A 795 0.58 4.67 28.14
N PRO A 796 -0.12 5.17 27.09
CA PRO A 796 -1.21 4.44 26.45
C PRO A 796 -0.79 3.04 26.02
N GLN A 797 -1.74 2.09 26.02
CA GLN A 797 -1.45 0.75 25.49
C GLN A 797 -1.36 0.83 23.95
N PRO A 798 -0.25 0.40 23.33
CA PRO A 798 -0.10 0.40 21.88
C PRO A 798 -0.87 -0.75 21.22
N LEU A 799 -1.02 -0.68 19.89
CA LEU A 799 -1.59 -1.75 19.06
C LEU A 799 -0.61 -2.94 18.83
N ALA A 800 0.64 -2.80 19.28
CA ALA A 800 1.70 -3.78 19.09
C ALA A 800 1.40 -5.14 19.77
N ALA A 801 1.73 -6.24 19.09
CA ALA A 801 1.35 -7.60 19.48
C ALA A 801 2.58 -8.45 19.81
N THR A 802 3.09 -8.29 21.03
CA THR A 802 4.35 -8.88 21.52
C THR A 802 4.33 -10.41 21.58
N HIS A 803 3.17 -11.03 21.87
CA HIS A 803 3.00 -12.48 21.72
C HIS A 803 1.64 -12.80 21.10
N ASN A 804 1.61 -13.68 20.10
CA ASN A 804 0.40 -14.33 19.64
C ASN A 804 0.36 -15.76 20.17
N LEU A 805 -0.77 -16.14 20.76
CA LEU A 805 -1.02 -17.45 21.36
C LEU A 805 -2.13 -18.13 20.56
N THR A 806 -1.89 -19.34 20.06
CA THR A 806 -2.80 -20.00 19.10
C THR A 806 -3.63 -21.13 19.70
N ALA A 807 -3.39 -21.53 20.96
CA ALA A 807 -4.14 -22.61 21.61
C ALA A 807 -4.17 -22.52 23.15
N PRO A 808 -5.23 -23.03 23.81
CA PRO A 808 -5.24 -23.25 25.26
C PRO A 808 -4.07 -24.15 25.73
N GLY A 809 -3.48 -23.82 26.88
CA GLY A 809 -2.36 -24.54 27.47
C GLY A 809 -1.02 -24.36 26.75
N GLN A 810 -0.94 -23.49 25.74
CA GLN A 810 0.30 -23.17 25.05
C GLN A 810 1.25 -22.38 25.97
N THR A 811 2.56 -22.56 25.76
CA THR A 811 3.61 -21.70 26.30
C THR A 811 4.49 -21.19 25.15
N ARG A 812 4.68 -19.87 25.07
CA ARG A 812 5.50 -19.20 24.05
C ARG A 812 6.35 -18.09 24.70
N PRO A 813 7.69 -18.15 24.59
CA PRO A 813 8.57 -17.02 24.84
C PRO A 813 8.60 -16.08 23.63
N ASN A 814 8.96 -14.82 23.87
CA ASN A 814 9.49 -13.88 22.88
C ASN A 814 10.45 -12.93 23.60
N LEU A 815 11.57 -12.56 22.97
CA LEU A 815 12.40 -11.46 23.47
C LEU A 815 11.65 -10.14 23.29
N VAL A 816 11.80 -9.21 24.22
CA VAL A 816 11.22 -7.87 24.12
C VAL A 816 12.27 -6.84 24.51
N THR A 817 12.37 -5.79 23.70
CA THR A 817 13.01 -4.52 24.08
C THR A 817 11.89 -3.54 24.33
N VAL A 818 11.88 -2.86 25.47
CA VAL A 818 10.78 -1.95 25.84
C VAL A 818 11.28 -0.82 26.74
N PRO A 819 10.82 0.43 26.56
CA PRO A 819 11.12 1.53 27.47
C PRO A 819 10.57 1.26 28.89
N ILE A 820 11.26 1.81 29.89
CA ILE A 820 10.93 1.65 31.31
C ILE A 820 10.07 2.83 31.75
N GLY A 821 8.80 2.55 32.05
CA GLY A 821 7.81 3.56 32.43
C GLY A 821 7.78 3.91 33.92
N ALA A 822 6.73 4.65 34.27
CA ALA A 822 6.51 5.31 35.56
C ALA A 822 6.75 4.38 36.77
N GLY A 823 7.72 4.78 37.61
CA GLY A 823 8.12 4.02 38.79
C GLY A 823 9.07 2.85 38.51
N GLY A 824 9.65 2.77 37.31
CA GLY A 824 10.62 1.73 36.96
C GLY A 824 9.98 0.44 36.46
N LYS A 825 8.91 0.55 35.67
CA LYS A 825 7.98 -0.54 35.40
C LYS A 825 7.61 -0.70 33.93
N VAL A 826 7.15 -1.91 33.61
CA VAL A 826 6.55 -2.28 32.33
C VAL A 826 5.17 -2.87 32.60
N SER A 827 4.19 -2.54 31.77
CA SER A 827 2.83 -3.07 31.84
C SER A 827 2.64 -4.17 30.80
N ILE A 828 1.90 -5.22 31.17
CA ILE A 828 1.65 -6.41 30.35
C ILE A 828 0.14 -6.65 30.30
N TYR A 829 -0.45 -6.59 29.11
CA TYR A 829 -1.87 -6.90 28.82
C TYR A 829 -2.01 -8.30 28.24
N THR A 830 -3.15 -8.96 28.48
CA THR A 830 -3.54 -10.17 27.75
C THR A 830 -5.02 -10.19 27.41
N GLN A 831 -5.33 -10.54 26.16
CA GLN A 831 -6.71 -10.68 25.71
C GLN A 831 -7.41 -11.88 26.35
N ARG A 832 -6.74 -13.05 26.42
CA ARG A 832 -7.39 -14.33 26.80
C ARG A 832 -6.88 -14.97 28.09
N GLY A 833 -6.03 -14.27 28.83
CA GLY A 833 -5.50 -14.72 30.11
C GLY A 833 -4.33 -15.69 29.97
N ALA A 834 -3.33 -15.51 30.83
CA ALA A 834 -2.12 -16.33 30.89
C ALA A 834 -1.41 -16.13 32.23
N HIS A 835 -0.44 -16.99 32.53
CA HIS A 835 0.65 -16.63 33.42
C HIS A 835 1.78 -16.01 32.61
N PHE A 836 2.53 -15.09 33.20
CA PHE A 836 3.77 -14.54 32.65
C PHE A 836 4.98 -14.84 33.55
N ALA A 837 6.14 -14.99 32.92
CA ALA A 837 7.45 -14.94 33.57
C ALA A 837 8.40 -14.11 32.70
N GLY A 838 9.31 -13.34 33.29
CA GLY A 838 10.26 -12.49 32.58
C GLY A 838 11.69 -12.70 33.05
N ASP A 839 12.57 -13.10 32.12
CA ASP A 839 14.01 -13.29 32.34
C ASP A 839 14.78 -12.14 31.67
N VAL A 840 15.51 -11.30 32.42
CA VAL A 840 16.26 -10.18 31.84
C VAL A 840 17.54 -10.65 31.15
N ALA A 841 17.81 -10.11 29.97
CA ALA A 841 19.01 -10.32 29.16
C ALA A 841 19.97 -9.10 29.23
N GLY A 842 19.43 -7.91 29.49
CA GLY A 842 20.19 -6.71 29.79
C GLY A 842 19.30 -5.47 29.87
N TYR A 843 19.91 -4.31 29.97
CA TYR A 843 19.22 -3.02 30.04
C TYR A 843 19.97 -1.96 29.24
N TYR A 844 19.32 -0.82 29.01
CA TYR A 844 19.92 0.34 28.35
C TYR A 844 20.13 1.48 29.36
N ASP A 845 21.33 2.03 29.38
CA ASP A 845 21.73 3.24 30.12
C ASP A 845 21.88 4.42 29.14
N ASP A 846 21.38 5.60 29.48
CA ASP A 846 21.62 6.83 28.72
C ASP A 846 23.12 7.15 28.55
N VAL A 847 23.46 7.74 27.41
CA VAL A 847 24.81 8.21 27.08
C VAL A 847 24.81 9.55 26.33
N ASP A 848 25.30 10.58 27.01
CA ASP A 848 25.54 11.92 26.47
C ASP A 848 26.77 12.02 25.53
N VAL A 849 27.56 10.94 25.40
CA VAL A 849 28.82 10.91 24.66
C VAL A 849 29.09 9.56 23.98
N ALA A 850 29.90 9.59 22.92
CA ALA A 850 30.43 8.40 22.25
C ALA A 850 31.13 7.43 23.23
N THR A 851 30.67 6.16 23.28
CA THR A 851 31.16 5.14 24.22
C THR A 851 31.87 3.99 23.52
N SER A 852 32.74 3.26 24.25
CA SER A 852 33.41 2.04 23.73
C SER A 852 32.53 0.79 23.84
N ALA A 853 31.94 0.55 25.01
CA ALA A 853 31.21 -0.67 25.34
C ALA A 853 29.70 -0.45 25.28
N GLY A 854 28.95 -1.50 24.91
CA GLY A 854 27.50 -1.48 24.90
C GLY A 854 26.86 -0.96 23.61
N ARG A 855 27.64 -0.72 22.55
CA ARG A 855 27.07 -0.42 21.23
C ARG A 855 26.71 -1.73 20.54
N VAL A 856 25.51 -1.82 19.99
CA VAL A 856 25.02 -2.95 19.20
C VAL A 856 25.42 -2.72 17.74
N VAL A 857 26.30 -3.56 17.22
CA VAL A 857 26.77 -3.48 15.83
C VAL A 857 26.11 -4.59 15.03
N SER A 858 25.19 -4.19 14.15
CA SER A 858 24.52 -5.07 13.19
C SER A 858 25.52 -5.77 12.27
N VAL A 859 25.17 -6.98 11.82
CA VAL A 859 25.87 -7.72 10.75
C VAL A 859 24.83 -8.26 9.77
N GLN A 860 25.22 -8.50 8.51
CA GLN A 860 24.36 -9.23 7.58
C GLN A 860 24.00 -10.60 8.20
N PRO A 861 22.71 -10.96 8.33
CA PRO A 861 22.29 -12.15 9.06
C PRO A 861 22.98 -13.43 8.57
N ALA A 862 23.55 -14.23 9.47
CA ALA A 862 24.41 -15.35 9.08
C ALA A 862 24.38 -16.55 10.05
N ARG A 863 24.45 -17.77 9.50
CA ARG A 863 24.41 -19.03 10.27
C ARG A 863 25.69 -19.21 11.10
N LEU A 864 25.60 -18.86 12.39
CA LEU A 864 26.68 -18.98 13.37
C LEU A 864 27.02 -20.45 13.67
N PHE A 865 26.00 -21.31 13.77
CA PHE A 865 26.17 -22.75 13.89
C PHE A 865 24.92 -23.52 13.46
N ASP A 866 25.08 -24.77 13.02
CA ASP A 866 23.96 -25.69 12.81
C ASP A 866 24.33 -27.11 13.24
N THR A 867 23.50 -27.73 14.08
CA THR A 867 23.74 -29.09 14.58
C THR A 867 23.21 -30.20 13.69
N ARG A 868 22.43 -29.88 12.63
CA ARG A 868 21.87 -30.87 11.72
C ARG A 868 22.99 -31.52 10.87
N PRO A 869 23.14 -32.86 10.85
CA PRO A 869 24.20 -33.54 10.09
C PRO A 869 24.14 -33.37 8.56
N THR A 870 23.03 -32.85 8.03
CA THR A 870 22.86 -32.49 6.61
C THR A 870 23.53 -31.17 6.24
N GLU A 871 23.72 -30.28 7.22
CA GLU A 871 24.26 -28.93 7.02
C GLU A 871 25.79 -28.97 7.13
N THR A 872 26.46 -29.58 6.15
CA THR A 872 27.90 -29.89 6.22
C THR A 872 28.78 -28.65 6.30
N GLU A 873 28.40 -27.57 5.62
CA GLU A 873 29.19 -26.33 5.53
C GLU A 873 28.94 -25.36 6.69
N SER A 874 27.84 -25.54 7.44
CA SER A 874 27.55 -24.71 8.62
C SER A 874 28.55 -24.98 9.76
N PRO A 875 29.00 -23.97 10.53
CA PRO A 875 29.91 -24.21 11.66
C PRO A 875 29.28 -25.00 12.82
N GLY A 876 30.11 -25.31 13.82
CA GLY A 876 29.69 -25.85 15.12
C GLY A 876 29.55 -27.37 15.23
N PRO A 877 29.17 -27.88 16.43
CA PRO A 877 28.98 -29.31 16.69
C PRO A 877 27.86 -29.92 15.84
N LYS A 878 27.95 -31.21 15.50
CA LYS A 878 26.92 -31.94 14.71
C LYS A 878 26.32 -33.10 15.51
N GLY A 879 24.99 -33.23 15.48
CA GLY A 879 24.22 -34.23 16.20
C GLY A 879 22.90 -33.68 16.75
N VAL A 880 22.02 -34.56 17.23
CA VAL A 880 20.87 -34.18 18.07
C VAL A 880 21.41 -33.98 19.50
N LEU A 881 21.04 -32.89 20.19
CA LEU A 881 21.22 -32.82 21.65
C LEU A 881 20.19 -33.74 22.30
N GLY A 882 20.64 -34.62 23.19
CA GLY A 882 19.75 -35.41 24.04
C GLY A 882 19.08 -34.57 25.13
N ALA A 883 18.01 -35.12 25.70
CA ALA A 883 17.36 -34.54 26.88
C ALA A 883 18.31 -34.60 28.09
N GLY A 884 18.82 -33.44 28.51
CA GLY A 884 19.86 -33.33 29.54
C GLY A 884 21.21 -32.80 29.04
N ASP A 885 21.45 -32.79 27.72
CA ASP A 885 22.75 -32.43 27.15
C ASP A 885 22.96 -30.91 27.08
N THR A 886 24.23 -30.51 27.04
CA THR A 886 24.69 -29.14 26.80
C THR A 886 25.82 -29.16 25.76
N ILE A 887 25.83 -28.21 24.84
CA ILE A 887 26.97 -27.96 23.93
C ILE A 887 27.50 -26.54 24.12
N ASP A 888 28.79 -26.35 23.83
CA ASP A 888 29.38 -25.01 23.67
C ASP A 888 29.53 -24.70 22.18
N VAL A 889 29.18 -23.47 21.78
CA VAL A 889 29.35 -22.97 20.41
C VAL A 889 30.25 -21.74 20.41
N GLN A 890 31.16 -21.66 19.44
CA GLN A 890 32.02 -20.49 19.26
C GLN A 890 31.20 -19.35 18.66
N VAL A 891 31.31 -18.17 19.25
CA VAL A 891 30.65 -16.95 18.80
C VAL A 891 31.65 -16.00 18.17
N THR A 892 32.71 -15.63 18.90
CA THR A 892 33.70 -14.67 18.41
C THR A 892 34.55 -15.26 17.28
N GLY A 893 34.80 -14.47 16.24
CA GLY A 893 35.56 -14.89 15.06
C GLY A 893 34.78 -15.75 14.06
N VAL A 894 33.45 -15.78 14.15
CA VAL A 894 32.55 -16.59 13.29
C VAL A 894 31.42 -15.70 12.76
N ALA A 895 30.97 -15.92 11.53
CA ALA A 895 29.77 -15.30 10.96
C ALA A 895 29.67 -13.76 11.15
N GLY A 896 30.76 -13.05 10.84
CA GLY A 896 30.85 -11.58 10.96
C GLY A 896 31.22 -11.05 12.35
N VAL A 897 31.08 -11.85 13.42
CA VAL A 897 31.42 -11.43 14.79
C VAL A 897 32.95 -11.31 14.96
N PRO A 898 33.49 -10.19 15.45
CA PRO A 898 34.92 -10.03 15.70
C PRO A 898 35.49 -11.08 16.68
N PRO A 899 36.80 -11.41 16.60
CA PRO A 899 37.44 -12.35 17.53
C PRO A 899 37.65 -11.78 18.95
N THR A 900 37.58 -10.45 19.10
CA THR A 900 37.81 -9.66 20.34
C THR A 900 37.03 -8.36 20.25
N GLY A 901 36.71 -7.72 21.38
CA GLY A 901 35.92 -6.47 21.39
C GLY A 901 34.42 -6.70 21.51
N VAL A 902 34.00 -7.86 22.01
CA VAL A 902 32.62 -8.38 22.01
C VAL A 902 32.22 -8.77 23.43
N SER A 903 31.17 -8.14 23.96
CA SER A 903 30.61 -8.42 25.29
C SER A 903 29.40 -9.35 25.26
N ALA A 904 28.60 -9.28 24.20
CA ALA A 904 27.42 -10.10 23.97
C ALA A 904 27.14 -10.32 22.47
N VAL A 905 26.28 -11.28 22.16
CA VAL A 905 25.80 -11.59 20.80
C VAL A 905 24.28 -11.48 20.73
N VAL A 906 23.78 -11.03 19.58
CA VAL A 906 22.37 -11.12 19.19
C VAL A 906 22.23 -12.17 18.10
N MET A 907 21.51 -13.26 18.39
CA MET A 907 21.24 -14.31 17.42
C MET A 907 19.81 -14.84 17.53
N ASN A 908 19.20 -15.22 16.42
CA ASN A 908 17.99 -16.02 16.45
C ASN A 908 18.35 -17.48 16.72
N LEU A 909 17.81 -18.06 17.78
CA LEU A 909 18.09 -19.42 18.23
C LEU A 909 16.91 -20.33 17.89
N ALA A 910 17.09 -21.23 16.93
CA ALA A 910 16.07 -22.19 16.51
C ALA A 910 16.30 -23.57 17.12
N GLY A 911 15.23 -24.15 17.67
CA GLY A 911 15.12 -25.56 18.02
C GLY A 911 14.35 -26.28 16.91
N ILE A 912 14.97 -27.26 16.29
CA ILE A 912 14.50 -27.94 15.07
C ILE A 912 14.25 -29.43 15.38
N ASN A 913 13.13 -29.96 14.88
CA ASN A 913 12.75 -31.38 15.01
C ASN A 913 12.89 -31.91 16.46
N ALA A 914 12.23 -31.25 17.42
CA ALA A 914 12.28 -31.61 18.83
C ALA A 914 11.97 -33.11 19.07
N THR A 915 12.74 -33.79 19.93
CA THR A 915 12.49 -35.22 20.25
C THR A 915 11.35 -35.42 21.26
N GLY A 916 10.93 -34.34 21.95
CA GLY A 916 9.85 -34.32 22.91
C GLY A 916 9.55 -32.91 23.38
N LYS A 917 8.60 -32.75 24.31
CA LYS A 917 8.36 -31.46 24.96
C LYS A 917 9.57 -31.03 25.77
N GLY A 918 9.92 -29.75 25.74
CA GLY A 918 11.04 -29.22 26.51
C GLY A 918 11.30 -27.74 26.26
N PHE A 919 12.50 -27.32 26.62
CA PHE A 919 13.01 -25.97 26.45
C PHE A 919 14.52 -25.98 26.19
N VAL A 920 15.02 -24.85 25.72
CA VAL A 920 16.45 -24.54 25.57
C VAL A 920 16.81 -23.44 26.57
N THR A 921 17.98 -23.56 27.21
CA THR A 921 18.59 -22.51 28.02
C THR A 921 19.93 -22.14 27.40
N ALA A 922 20.13 -20.86 27.10
CA ALA A 922 21.40 -20.32 26.60
C ALA A 922 22.05 -19.45 27.69
N PHE A 923 23.36 -19.58 27.87
CA PHE A 923 24.12 -18.90 28.92
C PHE A 923 25.59 -18.70 28.51
N PRO A 924 26.35 -17.77 29.13
CA PRO A 924 27.76 -17.56 28.81
C PRO A 924 28.59 -18.82 29.13
N ALA A 925 29.54 -19.16 28.27
CA ALA A 925 30.33 -20.38 28.47
C ALA A 925 31.26 -20.25 29.68
N GLY A 926 31.13 -21.20 30.61
CA GLY A 926 31.87 -21.24 31.87
C GLY A 926 31.07 -20.81 33.11
N ASP A 927 29.89 -20.22 32.93
CA ASP A 927 28.97 -19.85 34.02
C ASP A 927 28.07 -21.03 34.44
N ASP A 928 27.48 -20.93 35.65
CA ASP A 928 26.43 -21.86 36.09
C ASP A 928 25.14 -21.64 35.30
N ARG A 929 24.55 -22.72 34.77
CA ARG A 929 23.33 -22.64 33.95
C ARG A 929 22.15 -22.01 34.73
N PRO A 930 21.54 -20.91 34.24
CA PRO A 930 20.41 -20.27 34.90
C PRO A 930 19.11 -21.10 34.83
N LEU A 931 18.08 -20.63 35.53
CA LEU A 931 16.71 -21.18 35.44
C LEU A 931 15.94 -20.63 34.23
N ALA A 932 16.47 -19.61 33.55
CA ALA A 932 15.86 -19.00 32.39
C ALA A 932 15.70 -20.00 31.23
N ALA A 933 14.58 -19.93 30.53
CA ALA A 933 14.31 -20.71 29.32
C ALA A 933 14.17 -19.72 28.16
N VAL A 934 15.06 -19.79 27.17
CA VAL A 934 15.07 -18.86 26.03
C VAL A 934 14.20 -19.33 24.88
N LEU A 935 13.92 -20.63 24.78
CA LEU A 935 13.05 -21.20 23.75
C LEU A 935 12.24 -22.37 24.34
N ASN A 936 10.96 -22.48 23.95
CA ASN A 936 10.09 -23.60 24.31
C ASN A 936 9.69 -24.43 23.08
N LEU A 937 9.62 -25.74 23.28
CA LEU A 937 9.20 -26.74 22.30
C LEU A 937 8.05 -27.55 22.92
N ASN A 938 6.85 -27.38 22.35
CA ASN A 938 5.57 -27.83 22.89
C ASN A 938 5.17 -29.24 22.41
N ALA A 939 5.78 -29.78 21.36
CA ALA A 939 5.53 -31.10 20.79
C ALA A 939 6.79 -31.75 20.19
N ALA A 940 6.74 -33.07 19.94
CA ALA A 940 7.77 -33.76 19.17
C ALA A 940 7.61 -33.48 17.66
N GLY A 941 8.72 -33.31 16.95
CA GLY A 941 8.73 -32.88 15.54
C GLY A 941 8.41 -31.40 15.33
N GLU A 942 8.36 -30.60 16.41
CA GLU A 942 8.21 -29.16 16.32
C GLU A 942 9.53 -28.47 15.94
N THR A 943 9.40 -27.37 15.19
CA THR A 943 10.44 -26.37 15.00
C THR A 943 9.91 -25.03 15.52
N ASN A 944 10.73 -24.32 16.29
CA ASN A 944 10.41 -23.02 16.86
C ASN A 944 11.70 -22.20 17.07
N SER A 945 11.60 -20.88 17.09
CA SER A 945 12.73 -19.96 17.28
C SER A 945 12.40 -18.86 18.28
N ASN A 946 13.44 -18.21 18.82
CA ASN A 946 13.36 -16.96 19.57
C ASN A 946 14.69 -16.19 19.44
N LEU A 947 14.63 -14.87 19.34
CA LEU A 947 15.83 -14.04 19.43
C LEU A 947 16.46 -14.15 20.82
N VAL A 948 17.78 -14.20 20.89
CA VAL A 948 18.53 -14.13 22.15
C VAL A 948 19.63 -13.09 22.06
N MET A 949 19.65 -12.20 23.05
CA MET A 949 20.75 -11.27 23.32
C MET A 949 21.47 -11.78 24.56
N LEU A 950 22.74 -12.16 24.44
CA LEU A 950 23.39 -13.00 25.46
C LEU A 950 24.89 -12.66 25.64
N PRO A 951 25.40 -12.52 26.90
CA PRO A 951 26.82 -12.31 27.13
C PRO A 951 27.66 -13.49 26.61
N VAL A 952 28.83 -13.21 26.04
CA VAL A 952 29.78 -14.26 25.64
C VAL A 952 30.71 -14.63 26.81
N GLY A 953 31.04 -15.92 26.91
CA GLY A 953 32.02 -16.41 27.89
C GLY A 953 33.43 -15.88 27.61
N ALA A 954 34.35 -16.04 28.57
CA ALA A 954 35.70 -15.48 28.51
C ALA A 954 36.60 -16.07 27.39
N ASP A 955 36.15 -17.11 26.70
CA ASP A 955 36.77 -17.72 25.51
C ASP A 955 35.97 -17.47 24.22
N GLY A 956 34.98 -16.57 24.25
CA GLY A 956 34.14 -16.19 23.12
C GLY A 956 33.06 -17.20 22.76
N LYS A 957 32.65 -18.08 23.69
CA LYS A 957 31.59 -19.08 23.48
C LYS A 957 30.32 -18.80 24.29
N VAL A 958 29.23 -19.44 23.89
CA VAL A 958 28.01 -19.60 24.69
C VAL A 958 27.65 -21.08 24.81
N SER A 959 27.06 -21.45 25.95
CA SER A 959 26.61 -22.80 26.25
C SER A 959 25.10 -22.92 26.05
N LEU A 960 24.67 -24.00 25.40
CA LEU A 960 23.29 -24.27 25.01
C LEU A 960 22.82 -25.61 25.57
N TYR A 961 21.90 -25.58 26.53
CA TYR A 961 21.31 -26.74 27.20
C TYR A 961 19.95 -27.11 26.60
N SER A 962 19.67 -28.40 26.39
CA SER A 962 18.35 -28.91 25.99
C SER A 962 17.70 -29.80 27.05
N SER A 963 16.45 -29.50 27.44
CA SER A 963 15.72 -30.32 28.41
C SER A 963 14.92 -31.47 27.80
N GLY A 964 14.46 -31.34 26.55
CA GLY A 964 13.62 -32.34 25.85
C GLY A 964 14.30 -33.02 24.64
N GLY A 965 15.49 -32.55 24.27
CA GLY A 965 16.26 -32.97 23.10
C GLY A 965 15.73 -32.39 21.77
N THR A 966 16.66 -31.96 20.91
CA THR A 966 16.37 -31.26 19.64
C THR A 966 17.66 -31.07 18.83
N HIS A 967 17.56 -30.73 17.54
CA HIS A 967 18.65 -30.01 16.86
C HIS A 967 18.58 -28.52 17.21
N LEU A 968 19.71 -27.86 17.36
CA LEU A 968 19.81 -26.41 17.45
C LEU A 968 20.48 -25.82 16.19
N SER A 969 20.10 -24.61 15.82
CA SER A 969 20.86 -23.72 14.93
C SER A 969 20.78 -22.28 15.46
N GLY A 970 21.80 -21.48 15.19
CA GLY A 970 21.83 -20.06 15.56
C GLY A 970 22.20 -19.19 14.36
N ASP A 971 21.42 -18.14 14.12
CA ASP A 971 21.67 -17.12 13.11
C ASP A 971 22.03 -15.80 13.79
N VAL A 972 23.27 -15.33 13.67
CA VAL A 972 23.69 -14.04 14.25
C VAL A 972 23.23 -12.87 13.39
N THR A 973 22.77 -11.80 14.02
CA THR A 973 22.34 -10.56 13.35
C THR A 973 22.98 -9.28 13.91
N ALA A 974 23.51 -9.33 15.14
CA ALA A 974 24.35 -8.27 15.70
C ALA A 974 25.29 -8.78 16.80
N TYR A 975 26.27 -7.97 17.20
CA TYR A 975 27.08 -8.19 18.39
C TYR A 975 27.20 -6.91 19.22
N VAL A 976 27.45 -7.03 20.52
CA VAL A 976 27.60 -5.88 21.42
C VAL A 976 29.08 -5.64 21.71
N THR A 977 29.54 -4.40 21.64
CA THR A 977 30.95 -4.06 21.91
C THR A 977 31.34 -4.24 23.38
N ASP A 978 32.61 -4.59 23.63
CA ASP A 978 33.24 -4.51 24.95
C ASP A 978 34.13 -3.25 25.13
N SER A 979 34.66 -3.04 26.33
CA SER A 979 35.46 -1.84 26.67
C SER A 979 36.83 -1.73 25.98
N SER A 980 37.24 -2.73 25.19
CA SER A 980 38.43 -2.68 24.35
C SER A 980 38.16 -2.19 22.92
N ALA A 981 36.88 -2.05 22.53
CA ALA A 981 36.51 -1.44 21.26
C ALA A 981 36.81 0.07 21.24
N GLY A 982 37.03 0.62 20.05
CA GLY A 982 37.14 2.07 19.85
C GLY A 982 35.81 2.77 20.19
N ALA A 983 35.88 3.93 20.86
CA ALA A 983 34.70 4.72 21.18
C ALA A 983 34.05 5.31 19.91
N GLY A 984 32.72 5.43 19.91
CA GLY A 984 31.93 5.93 18.78
C GLY A 984 30.44 6.06 19.12
N THR A 985 29.64 6.44 18.13
CA THR A 985 28.18 6.64 18.24
C THR A 985 27.39 5.54 17.52
N LEU A 986 27.87 5.12 16.34
CA LEU A 986 27.37 3.97 15.57
C LEU A 986 27.07 2.76 16.48
N GLY A 987 25.80 2.34 16.50
CA GLY A 987 25.30 1.24 17.32
C GLY A 987 24.79 1.60 18.71
N LEU A 988 24.70 2.88 19.08
CA LEU A 988 23.91 3.31 20.24
C LEU A 988 22.42 3.21 19.90
N PHE A 989 21.60 2.81 20.87
CA PHE A 989 20.17 2.58 20.73
C PHE A 989 19.38 3.84 21.06
N VAL A 990 18.37 4.17 20.26
CA VAL A 990 17.34 5.17 20.59
C VAL A 990 16.03 4.41 20.81
N PRO A 991 15.45 4.45 22.02
CA PRO A 991 14.19 3.78 22.32
C PRO A 991 12.99 4.51 21.68
N LEU A 992 12.01 3.73 21.20
CA LEU A 992 10.70 4.26 20.78
C LEU A 992 9.59 3.56 21.58
N ASP A 993 8.45 4.25 21.77
CA ASP A 993 7.24 3.57 22.25
C ASP A 993 6.76 2.55 21.18
N PRO A 994 6.39 1.31 21.55
CA PRO A 994 6.15 0.24 20.58
C PRO A 994 5.06 0.57 19.55
N THR A 995 5.44 0.68 18.29
CA THR A 995 4.61 1.22 17.19
C THR A 995 4.57 0.24 16.03
N ARG A 996 3.42 0.13 15.34
CA ARG A 996 3.29 -0.68 14.12
C ARG A 996 4.21 -0.09 13.04
N ALA A 997 5.17 -0.89 12.57
CA ALA A 997 6.05 -0.49 11.47
C ALA A 997 5.36 -0.71 10.12
N PHE A 998 4.84 -1.92 9.88
CA PHE A 998 3.97 -2.22 8.75
C PHE A 998 3.04 -3.41 9.01
N ASP A 999 1.91 -3.45 8.31
CA ASP A 999 0.95 -4.57 8.35
C ASP A 999 0.48 -4.90 6.92
N THR A 1000 0.76 -6.10 6.44
CA THR A 1000 0.38 -6.53 5.08
C THR A 1000 -1.02 -7.14 5.00
N ARG A 1001 -1.82 -7.09 6.07
CA ARG A 1001 -3.22 -7.52 6.02
C ARG A 1001 -4.07 -6.41 5.37
N PRO A 1002 -4.88 -6.72 4.34
CA PRO A 1002 -5.76 -5.75 3.68
C PRO A 1002 -6.62 -4.94 4.66
N SER A 1003 -7.20 -5.63 5.66
CA SER A 1003 -8.08 -5.06 6.69
C SER A 1003 -7.43 -4.09 7.71
N GLU A 1004 -6.22 -3.60 7.45
CA GLU A 1004 -5.44 -2.72 8.34
C GLU A 1004 -4.93 -1.51 7.53
N THR A 1005 -5.87 -0.71 7.04
CA THR A 1005 -5.67 0.48 6.19
C THR A 1005 -4.67 1.46 6.78
N ASP A 1006 -4.76 1.71 8.08
CA ASP A 1006 -4.06 2.81 8.78
C ASP A 1006 -2.58 2.49 9.09
N SER A 1007 -2.06 1.35 8.61
CA SER A 1007 -0.67 0.93 8.83
C SER A 1007 0.16 1.12 7.56
N ALA A 1008 1.37 1.66 7.68
CA ALA A 1008 2.31 1.81 6.56
C ALA A 1008 2.77 0.46 5.96
N GLY A 1009 3.58 0.53 4.90
CA GLY A 1009 4.19 -0.60 4.19
C GLY A 1009 3.26 -1.40 3.27
N PRO A 1010 3.78 -2.42 2.55
CA PRO A 1010 3.04 -3.12 1.51
C PRO A 1010 1.80 -3.87 2.01
N LYS A 1011 0.74 -3.91 1.20
CA LYS A 1011 -0.48 -4.70 1.44
C LYS A 1011 -0.46 -6.02 0.67
N GLY A 1012 -1.33 -6.94 1.06
CA GLY A 1012 -1.49 -8.25 0.44
C GLY A 1012 -0.70 -9.38 1.12
N PHE A 1013 -0.89 -10.59 0.59
CA PHE A 1013 -0.26 -11.80 1.12
C PHE A 1013 1.15 -11.98 0.54
N VAL A 1014 2.20 -11.96 1.37
CA VAL A 1014 3.56 -12.24 0.91
C VAL A 1014 3.61 -13.68 0.43
N ALA A 1015 3.74 -13.87 -0.89
CA ALA A 1015 3.62 -15.15 -1.57
C ALA A 1015 4.71 -16.16 -1.17
N ALA A 1016 4.49 -17.43 -1.48
CA ALA A 1016 5.50 -18.47 -1.27
C ALA A 1016 6.71 -18.25 -2.19
N ASP A 1017 7.90 -18.37 -1.62
CA ASP A 1017 9.21 -18.13 -2.23
C ASP A 1017 9.49 -16.69 -2.72
N SER A 1018 8.67 -15.69 -2.34
CA SER A 1018 8.86 -14.27 -2.64
C SER A 1018 9.46 -13.46 -1.49
N SER A 1019 9.89 -12.22 -1.77
CA SER A 1019 10.22 -11.18 -0.78
C SER A 1019 9.34 -9.94 -0.99
N ILE A 1020 9.15 -9.17 0.07
CA ILE A 1020 8.75 -7.75 0.02
C ILE A 1020 9.78 -6.90 0.78
N ASP A 1021 9.84 -5.60 0.51
CA ASP A 1021 10.55 -4.63 1.35
C ASP A 1021 9.58 -3.98 2.35
N GLY A 1022 10.05 -3.62 3.55
CA GLY A 1022 9.19 -3.36 4.71
C GLY A 1022 8.55 -1.97 4.79
N GLY A 1023 9.09 -0.97 4.09
CA GLY A 1023 8.71 0.43 4.23
C GLY A 1023 9.15 1.07 5.55
N LEU A 1024 10.31 0.70 6.12
CA LEU A 1024 10.75 1.14 7.47
C LEU A 1024 11.23 2.60 7.60
N GLY A 1025 10.63 3.53 6.86
CA GLY A 1025 11.06 4.92 6.75
C GLY A 1025 10.72 5.83 7.95
N ILE A 1026 10.92 7.14 7.73
CA ILE A 1026 10.80 8.22 8.74
C ILE A 1026 9.44 8.26 9.45
N GLU A 1027 8.38 7.80 8.78
CA GLU A 1027 7.00 7.80 9.29
C GLU A 1027 6.84 7.08 10.64
N VAL A 1028 7.68 6.09 10.93
CA VAL A 1028 7.65 5.31 12.19
C VAL A 1028 8.75 5.73 13.18
N GLY A 1029 9.33 6.93 13.01
CA GLY A 1029 10.32 7.52 13.91
C GLY A 1029 11.75 6.98 13.74
N ILE A 1030 12.04 6.26 12.65
CA ILE A 1030 13.38 5.76 12.33
C ILE A 1030 14.04 6.71 11.31
N PRO A 1031 15.16 7.37 11.61
CA PRO A 1031 15.86 8.21 10.64
C PRO A 1031 16.62 7.36 9.60
N SER A 1032 16.79 7.89 8.39
CA SER A 1032 17.63 7.30 7.33
C SER A 1032 19.08 7.07 7.74
N THR A 1033 19.56 7.77 8.77
CA THR A 1033 20.89 7.57 9.38
C THR A 1033 20.91 6.45 10.43
N ALA A 1034 19.97 5.50 10.40
CA ALA A 1034 19.94 4.34 11.30
C ALA A 1034 20.66 3.12 10.69
N SER A 1035 21.51 2.47 11.50
CA SER A 1035 22.25 1.25 11.14
C SER A 1035 21.48 -0.06 11.35
N GLY A 1036 20.23 0.02 11.83
CA GLY A 1036 19.39 -1.13 12.14
C GLY A 1036 18.21 -0.79 13.06
N ALA A 1037 17.21 -1.67 13.08
CA ALA A 1037 15.98 -1.52 13.84
C ALA A 1037 15.77 -2.66 14.85
N VAL A 1038 15.02 -2.39 15.93
CA VAL A 1038 14.59 -3.37 16.93
C VAL A 1038 13.11 -3.68 16.74
N LEU A 1039 12.84 -4.79 16.07
CA LEU A 1039 11.54 -5.18 15.55
C LEU A 1039 10.92 -6.36 16.32
N ASN A 1040 9.60 -6.49 16.23
CA ASN A 1040 8.84 -7.70 16.52
C ASN A 1040 8.10 -8.10 15.24
N VAL A 1041 8.56 -9.17 14.59
CA VAL A 1041 8.11 -9.62 13.27
C VAL A 1041 7.16 -10.79 13.44
N ALA A 1042 5.91 -10.68 12.99
CA ALA A 1042 4.93 -11.75 13.05
C ALA A 1042 4.46 -12.19 11.67
N GLY A 1043 4.58 -13.50 11.41
CA GLY A 1043 3.85 -14.14 10.32
C GLY A 1043 2.42 -14.45 10.77
N VAL A 1044 1.43 -14.03 9.99
CA VAL A 1044 0.00 -14.21 10.24
C VAL A 1044 -0.66 -14.97 9.08
N ALA A 1045 -1.51 -15.93 9.41
CA ALA A 1045 -2.26 -16.76 8.46
C ALA A 1045 -1.38 -17.47 7.41
N ALA A 1046 -0.21 -17.95 7.83
CA ALA A 1046 0.74 -18.66 6.97
C ALA A 1046 0.07 -19.75 6.12
N ALA A 1047 0.42 -19.88 4.83
CA ALA A 1047 -0.19 -20.91 3.96
C ALA A 1047 0.44 -22.31 4.16
N GLY A 1048 1.61 -22.41 4.79
CA GLY A 1048 2.32 -23.68 4.93
C GLY A 1048 3.32 -23.77 6.08
N LYS A 1049 4.20 -24.77 6.00
CA LYS A 1049 5.39 -24.89 6.85
C LYS A 1049 6.55 -24.19 6.16
N GLY A 1050 7.27 -23.34 6.89
CA GLY A 1050 8.39 -22.60 6.33
C GLY A 1050 9.03 -21.66 7.34
N PHE A 1051 9.62 -20.59 6.83
CA PHE A 1051 10.22 -19.53 7.61
C PHE A 1051 10.08 -18.18 6.89
N VAL A 1052 10.25 -17.11 7.66
CA VAL A 1052 10.45 -15.75 7.13
C VAL A 1052 11.91 -15.37 7.38
N THR A 1053 12.55 -14.69 6.44
CA THR A 1053 13.92 -14.16 6.57
C THR A 1053 13.89 -12.66 6.35
N GLY A 1054 14.18 -11.89 7.40
CA GLY A 1054 14.45 -10.46 7.33
C GLY A 1054 15.95 -10.22 7.09
N TYR A 1055 16.29 -9.30 6.19
CA TYR A 1055 17.67 -8.98 5.77
C TYR A 1055 17.74 -7.54 5.23
N PRO A 1056 18.91 -6.86 5.22
CA PRO A 1056 18.97 -5.48 4.76
C PRO A 1056 18.66 -5.41 3.26
N ALA A 1057 17.83 -4.45 2.85
CA ALA A 1057 17.46 -4.26 1.45
C ALA A 1057 18.69 -4.01 0.55
N GLY A 1058 18.59 -4.41 -0.72
CA GLY A 1058 19.69 -4.36 -1.68
C GLY A 1058 20.81 -5.39 -1.45
N THR A 1059 20.63 -6.39 -0.56
CA THR A 1059 21.64 -7.44 -0.31
C THR A 1059 21.17 -8.85 -0.67
N GLU A 1060 22.11 -9.75 -0.98
CA GLU A 1060 21.78 -11.17 -1.23
C GLU A 1060 21.12 -11.79 0.01
N ARG A 1061 19.93 -12.38 -0.18
CA ARG A 1061 19.14 -12.99 0.89
C ARG A 1061 19.93 -14.11 1.61
N PRO A 1062 20.20 -13.98 2.91
CA PRO A 1062 20.94 -14.98 3.67
C PRO A 1062 20.13 -16.26 3.94
N LEU A 1063 20.85 -17.34 4.29
CA LEU A 1063 20.25 -18.64 4.67
C LEU A 1063 19.72 -18.69 6.13
N SER A 1064 19.70 -17.54 6.80
CA SER A 1064 19.17 -17.37 8.16
C SER A 1064 17.64 -17.34 8.18
N ALA A 1065 17.02 -17.75 9.29
CA ALA A 1065 15.60 -17.55 9.51
C ALA A 1065 15.38 -16.49 10.60
N THR A 1066 14.40 -15.60 10.41
CA THR A 1066 13.92 -14.65 11.43
C THR A 1066 12.82 -15.27 12.28
N LEU A 1067 11.88 -16.04 11.69
CA LEU A 1067 10.90 -16.85 12.42
C LEU A 1067 10.54 -18.12 11.66
N ASN A 1068 10.03 -19.15 12.35
CA ASN A 1068 9.64 -20.42 11.74
C ASN A 1068 8.13 -20.70 11.89
N LEU A 1069 7.46 -20.95 10.78
CA LEU A 1069 6.01 -21.20 10.66
C LEU A 1069 5.73 -22.72 10.64
N ALA A 1070 4.83 -23.21 11.49
CA ALA A 1070 4.64 -24.66 11.68
C ALA A 1070 3.46 -25.28 10.90
N GLY A 1071 2.73 -24.50 10.10
CA GLY A 1071 1.71 -25.01 9.19
C GLY A 1071 0.70 -23.95 8.74
N ALA A 1072 -0.23 -24.38 7.90
CA ALA A 1072 -1.34 -23.56 7.42
C ALA A 1072 -2.15 -22.96 8.60
N GLY A 1073 -2.41 -21.65 8.55
CA GLY A 1073 -3.13 -20.90 9.58
C GLY A 1073 -2.35 -20.64 10.87
N ASP A 1074 -1.04 -20.90 10.93
CA ASP A 1074 -0.23 -20.54 12.10
C ASP A 1074 0.00 -19.03 12.16
N VAL A 1075 0.16 -18.53 13.39
CA VAL A 1075 0.40 -17.12 13.71
C VAL A 1075 1.54 -17.06 14.72
N ARG A 1076 2.66 -16.43 14.38
CA ARG A 1076 3.89 -16.45 15.19
C ARG A 1076 4.69 -15.14 15.10
N PRO A 1077 4.85 -14.40 16.20
CA PRO A 1077 5.87 -13.38 16.34
C PRO A 1077 7.23 -14.00 16.66
N ASN A 1078 8.29 -13.28 16.31
CA ASN A 1078 9.60 -13.33 16.95
C ASN A 1078 10.21 -11.93 16.92
N ALA A 1079 10.94 -11.54 17.96
CA ALA A 1079 11.79 -10.37 17.90
C ALA A 1079 12.86 -10.51 16.81
N ALA A 1080 13.27 -9.38 16.25
CA ALA A 1080 14.37 -9.30 15.31
C ALA A 1080 15.17 -8.02 15.59
N ILE A 1081 16.49 -8.12 15.58
CA ILE A 1081 17.38 -6.97 15.44
C ILE A 1081 18.09 -7.17 14.11
N LEU A 1082 17.89 -6.24 13.17
CA LEU A 1082 18.31 -6.38 11.79
C LEU A 1082 18.98 -5.08 11.30
N PRO A 1083 20.06 -5.17 10.51
CA PRO A 1083 20.59 -4.00 9.81
C PRO A 1083 19.58 -3.47 8.79
N ILE A 1084 19.59 -2.16 8.59
CA ILE A 1084 18.91 -1.45 7.50
C ILE A 1084 19.82 -1.49 6.24
N GLY A 1085 19.20 -1.50 5.05
CA GLY A 1085 19.88 -1.61 3.75
C GLY A 1085 19.72 -0.39 2.86
N THR A 1086 19.73 -0.60 1.54
CA THR A 1086 19.47 0.47 0.55
C THR A 1086 18.01 0.94 0.62
N GLY A 1087 17.75 2.22 0.35
CA GLY A 1087 16.41 2.79 0.46
C GLY A 1087 15.89 2.87 1.90
N ASP A 1088 16.79 2.84 2.88
CA ASP A 1088 16.52 2.87 4.32
C ASP A 1088 15.64 1.71 4.84
N ASP A 1089 15.63 0.57 4.13
CA ASP A 1089 14.65 -0.50 4.37
C ASP A 1089 15.25 -1.91 4.66
N ILE A 1090 14.38 -2.84 5.01
CA ILE A 1090 14.66 -4.25 5.33
C ILE A 1090 13.72 -5.15 4.53
N SER A 1091 14.31 -6.02 3.71
CA SER A 1091 13.59 -7.05 2.94
C SER A 1091 13.14 -8.21 3.82
N PHE A 1092 11.94 -8.73 3.56
CA PHE A 1092 11.36 -9.90 4.21
C PHE A 1092 10.94 -10.98 3.20
N TYR A 1093 11.73 -12.04 3.10
CA TYR A 1093 11.42 -13.25 2.33
C TYR A 1093 10.46 -14.18 3.07
N SER A 1094 9.51 -14.80 2.38
CA SER A 1094 8.58 -15.81 2.88
C SER A 1094 8.72 -17.13 2.13
N GLN A 1095 9.15 -18.21 2.79
CA GLN A 1095 9.25 -19.52 2.14
C GLN A 1095 7.89 -20.13 1.80
N SER A 1096 6.86 -19.92 2.63
CA SER A 1096 5.63 -20.72 2.59
C SER A 1096 4.35 -19.92 2.42
N GLY A 1097 4.46 -18.62 2.14
CA GLY A 1097 3.33 -17.70 2.11
C GLY A 1097 2.88 -17.28 3.52
N THR A 1098 2.70 -15.97 3.76
CA THR A 1098 2.15 -15.40 5.00
C THR A 1098 1.80 -13.92 4.81
N HIS A 1099 0.84 -13.36 5.55
CA HIS A 1099 0.89 -11.91 5.81
C HIS A 1099 2.02 -11.63 6.81
N LEU A 1100 2.60 -10.43 6.76
CA LEU A 1100 3.59 -9.96 7.72
C LEU A 1100 3.02 -8.80 8.53
N VAL A 1101 3.35 -8.79 9.82
CA VAL A 1101 2.86 -7.85 10.81
C VAL A 1101 4.05 -7.48 11.69
N VAL A 1102 4.58 -6.27 11.53
CA VAL A 1102 5.85 -5.85 12.15
C VAL A 1102 5.62 -4.66 13.05
N ASP A 1103 6.07 -4.76 14.30
CA ASP A 1103 6.20 -3.63 15.23
C ASP A 1103 7.67 -3.20 15.34
N THR A 1104 7.93 -1.91 15.58
CA THR A 1104 9.23 -1.38 16.00
C THR A 1104 9.19 -0.92 17.46
N SER A 1105 10.36 -0.91 18.11
CA SER A 1105 10.57 -0.49 19.51
C SER A 1105 11.81 0.39 19.70
N GLY A 1106 12.43 0.83 18.59
CA GLY A 1106 13.63 1.66 18.57
C GLY A 1106 14.60 1.28 17.46
N TYR A 1107 15.65 2.09 17.29
CA TYR A 1107 16.65 1.96 16.24
C TYR A 1107 18.08 2.16 16.76
N PHE A 1108 19.08 1.90 15.93
CA PHE A 1108 20.49 2.11 16.28
C PHE A 1108 21.13 3.19 15.40
N LEU A 1109 21.82 4.16 16.00
CA LEU A 1109 22.53 5.23 15.27
C LEU A 1109 23.54 4.65 14.25
N GLY A 1110 23.67 5.32 13.09
CA GLY A 1110 24.71 5.10 12.07
C GLY A 1110 26.05 5.79 12.31
#